data_AF-A0A7S0QYS2-F1
#
_entry.id   AF-A0A7S0QYS2-F1
#
_cell.length_a   1.000
_cell.length_b   1.000
_cell.length_c   1.000
_cell.angle_alpha   90.00
_cell.angle_beta   90.00
_cell.angle_gamma   90.00
#
_symmetry.space_group_name_H-M   'P 1'
#
loop_
_entity.id
_entity.type
_entity.pdbx_description
1 polymer ?
#
loop_
_entity_poly.entity_id
_entity_poly.type
_entity_poly.pdbx_seq_one_letter_code
_entity_poly.pdbx_strand_id
1 'polypeptide(L)'
;GEDPRRGSRRGGNGFRAEQQPKQDGEKEDGEQPQGGADARAEGEWSPAVEKPPGKLRTKSSYDVHTDDVLDMRGSANLTEHSRRQLLYGSRGSSSITDRFSASTLWKKGFYGEKVRMAVFDTGVRSDHPHFKHIKERSNWTHENTLNDGLGHGTFVAGVISSKSDECHGFAPEAEIYAFRVFTNDQVSYTSWFLDAFNYAIATKMNVVNLSIGGPDYLDEPFVEKVWELTANNIIMVSAIGNDGPLYGTLNNPADQMDVIGVGGIDYADNMASFSSRGMSTWELPAGYGRVKPDVVAYGRDVWGSKIQGGCRSLSGTSVASPVVAGAVVLLSSVVDAKRRWDLLNPAVMKQALVESATRLATPHVHEQGMGRLNLVGAYEILKSYEPRASVVPASYDLTNCPYMWPYCRQPLYHSAMPTILNATILNGQGLLGWLEGPPVWTPKRGGQYLDVTFAYPAKLWPWSGYLGLYLRVAQSGKVYKGVAEGTVSFTVVSPPALGETQERRSTVSMAVKVNIVPTPERGKRLLWDNYHSIRYPPGYIPRDNLDVRQDILDWNGDHPHTNYHDMFEQLRKAGYYVEMLGSPFTCFDASLYHAVLLVDAEEEYHPEEVAKITEDIRQKGLSLVVFAEWYDVDTMVKMRFFDDNTRSWWTPATGGANVPALNDLLAGFGVAFGTNVLTGSLGFPRMR
;
A
#
# COMPACT_ATOMS: atom_id res chain seq x y z
N GLY A 1 1.49 54.00 25.96
CA GLY A 1 2.90 54.46 25.90
C GLY A 1 3.43 54.53 27.31
N GLU A 2 4.75 54.42 27.44
CA GLU A 2 5.58 54.76 28.62
C GLU A 2 5.37 53.98 29.95
N ASP A 3 6.49 53.71 30.62
CA ASP A 3 6.68 52.97 31.89
C ASP A 3 7.37 53.90 32.90
N PRO A 4 7.10 53.81 34.21
CA PRO A 4 8.21 53.41 35.08
C PRO A 4 7.89 52.57 36.36
N ARG A 5 8.36 51.32 36.36
CA ARG A 5 9.24 50.66 37.39
C ARG A 5 8.77 50.47 38.85
N ARG A 6 8.81 49.20 39.31
CA ARG A 6 9.45 48.63 40.54
C ARG A 6 8.79 47.26 40.89
N GLY A 7 9.47 46.17 41.28
CA GLY A 7 10.90 45.85 41.32
C GLY A 7 11.21 44.59 42.19
N SER A 8 12.22 43.77 41.79
CA SER A 8 12.67 42.51 42.46
C SER A 8 11.72 41.29 42.29
N ARG A 9 12.18 40.02 42.23
CA ARG A 9 13.50 39.40 42.52
C ARG A 9 13.65 38.01 41.85
N ARG A 10 14.86 37.65 41.37
CA ARG A 10 15.38 36.29 41.01
C ARG A 10 14.65 35.52 39.88
N GLY A 11 15.29 34.80 38.95
CA GLY A 11 16.71 34.70 38.58
C GLY A 11 17.24 33.26 38.43
N GLY A 12 17.53 32.81 37.20
CA GLY A 12 18.18 31.52 36.94
C GLY A 12 18.05 30.97 35.50
N ASN A 13 18.97 31.34 34.60
CA ASN A 13 19.34 30.49 33.45
C ASN A 13 20.31 29.40 33.97
N GLY A 14 20.51 28.23 33.36
CA GLY A 14 20.38 27.85 31.95
C GLY A 14 21.78 27.67 31.33
N PHE A 15 22.15 26.44 30.95
CA PHE A 15 23.52 26.09 30.54
C PHE A 15 23.55 25.11 29.35
N ARG A 16 24.69 25.09 28.64
CA ARG A 16 25.01 24.20 27.51
C ARG A 16 26.42 23.62 27.71
N ALA A 17 26.71 22.49 27.06
CA ALA A 17 27.91 21.65 27.26
C ALA A 17 29.26 22.33 26.99
N GLU A 18 30.36 21.78 27.53
CA GLU A 18 31.39 21.05 26.73
C GLU A 18 32.43 20.24 27.56
N GLN A 19 32.86 19.12 26.98
CA GLN A 19 34.16 18.37 27.01
C GLN A 19 35.07 18.30 28.28
N GLN A 20 35.24 17.07 28.81
CA GLN A 20 36.47 16.26 29.14
C GLN A 20 37.89 16.88 29.35
N PRO A 21 38.92 16.17 29.92
CA PRO A 21 38.95 14.89 30.70
C PRO A 21 39.99 14.82 31.89
N LYS A 22 40.09 13.64 32.57
CA LYS A 22 41.24 13.12 33.40
C LYS A 22 41.57 13.88 34.72
N GLN A 23 42.23 13.34 35.76
CA GLN A 23 42.66 12.00 36.25
C GLN A 23 42.65 12.07 37.83
N ASP A 24 43.10 11.17 38.72
CA ASP A 24 43.92 9.93 38.69
C ASP A 24 43.71 9.07 39.97
N GLY A 25 44.41 7.92 40.11
CA GLY A 25 44.57 7.15 41.38
C GLY A 25 44.36 5.63 41.24
N GLU A 26 45.37 4.83 40.85
CA GLU A 26 46.33 4.10 41.72
C GLU A 26 45.70 2.95 42.56
N LYS A 27 46.20 1.70 42.63
CA LYS A 27 47.44 0.97 42.20
C LYS A 27 47.17 -0.57 42.36
N GLU A 28 47.98 -1.61 42.08
CA GLU A 28 49.34 -1.98 41.57
C GLU A 28 49.29 -3.53 41.29
N ASP A 29 50.19 -4.30 40.64
CA ASP A 29 51.44 -4.11 39.87
C ASP A 29 51.71 -5.38 38.99
N GLY A 30 52.69 -5.31 38.06
CA GLY A 30 53.53 -6.44 37.57
C GLY A 30 52.92 -7.47 36.59
N GLU A 31 53.62 -7.96 35.54
CA GLU A 31 54.94 -7.66 34.94
C GLU A 31 54.89 -7.91 33.41
N GLN A 32 55.96 -7.57 32.67
CA GLN A 32 56.17 -7.79 31.23
C GLN A 32 57.65 -8.21 30.98
N PRO A 33 58.06 -8.92 29.90
CA PRO A 33 57.97 -8.37 28.53
C PRO A 33 57.90 -9.33 27.30
N GLN A 34 57.53 -8.71 26.16
CA GLN A 34 57.92 -8.92 24.75
C GLN A 34 58.72 -10.17 24.28
N GLY A 35 58.29 -10.77 23.15
CA GLY A 35 59.24 -11.10 22.05
C GLY A 35 59.07 -12.41 21.24
N GLY A 36 58.54 -12.32 20.00
CA GLY A 36 59.11 -12.96 18.79
C GLY A 36 58.87 -14.45 18.43
N ALA A 37 58.17 -14.64 17.29
CA ALA A 37 58.35 -15.69 16.26
C ALA A 37 57.99 -17.19 16.51
N ASP A 38 57.26 -17.74 15.52
CA ASP A 38 57.11 -19.13 15.05
C ASP A 38 57.39 -20.34 15.98
N ALA A 39 56.30 -21.06 16.31
CA ALA A 39 56.28 -22.52 16.31
C ALA A 39 54.87 -23.06 15.96
N ARG A 40 54.80 -24.16 15.21
CA ARG A 40 53.54 -24.79 14.76
C ARG A 40 52.82 -25.49 15.92
N ALA A 41 51.50 -25.39 15.94
CA ALA A 41 50.61 -26.38 16.55
C ALA A 41 49.46 -26.65 15.57
N GLU A 42 49.25 -27.92 15.22
CA GLU A 42 48.19 -28.33 14.28
C GLU A 42 46.88 -28.50 15.05
N GLY A 43 45.80 -27.87 14.56
CA GLY A 43 44.45 -28.00 15.08
C GLY A 43 43.49 -28.25 13.93
N GLU A 44 42.80 -29.38 13.96
CA GLU A 44 41.94 -29.83 12.85
C GLU A 44 40.74 -28.89 12.68
N TRP A 45 40.71 -28.17 11.56
CA TRP A 45 39.50 -27.47 11.14
C TRP A 45 38.49 -28.49 10.62
N SER A 46 37.44 -28.72 11.40
CA SER A 46 36.22 -29.36 10.89
C SER A 46 35.77 -28.64 9.61
N PRO A 47 35.44 -29.36 8.53
CA PRO A 47 35.13 -28.73 7.25
C PRO A 47 33.94 -27.79 7.39
N ALA A 48 34.07 -26.60 6.80
CA ALA A 48 33.00 -25.62 6.79
C ALA A 48 31.73 -26.24 6.21
N VAL A 49 30.63 -26.21 6.97
CA VAL A 49 29.33 -26.63 6.45
C VAL A 49 28.86 -25.55 5.49
N GLU A 50 29.10 -25.76 4.19
CA GLU A 50 28.52 -24.97 3.11
C GLU A 50 27.00 -25.13 3.11
N LYS A 51 26.33 -24.37 3.99
CA LYS A 51 24.90 -24.10 3.84
C LYS A 51 24.75 -23.04 2.76
N PRO A 52 23.97 -23.30 1.69
CA PRO A 52 23.56 -22.21 0.80
C PRO A 52 22.74 -21.20 1.60
N PRO A 53 22.80 -19.89 1.26
CA PRO A 53 21.97 -18.90 1.91
C PRO A 53 20.49 -19.25 1.71
N GLY A 54 19.74 -19.27 2.80
CA GLY A 54 18.29 -19.32 2.78
C GLY A 54 17.66 -17.99 2.34
N LYS A 55 16.35 -17.87 2.49
CA LYS A 55 15.51 -17.10 1.56
C LYS A 55 14.40 -16.31 2.26
N LEU A 56 14.62 -15.01 2.46
CA LEU A 56 13.52 -14.05 2.41
C LEU A 56 13.05 -13.94 0.95
N ARG A 57 11.75 -14.16 0.70
CA ARG A 57 11.17 -14.22 -0.64
C ARG A 57 10.30 -13.00 -0.92
N THR A 58 10.78 -12.09 -1.76
CA THR A 58 9.86 -11.27 -2.54
C THR A 58 9.11 -12.19 -3.50
N LYS A 59 7.77 -12.23 -3.41
CA LYS A 59 6.94 -13.07 -4.29
C LYS A 59 6.91 -12.44 -5.69
N SER A 60 7.12 -13.25 -6.73
CA SER A 60 6.59 -12.89 -8.05
C SER A 60 5.06 -12.92 -7.94
N SER A 61 4.36 -11.88 -8.38
CA SER A 61 2.89 -11.85 -8.35
C SER A 61 2.30 -12.63 -9.53
N TYR A 62 2.66 -13.91 -9.62
CA TYR A 62 2.05 -14.96 -10.44
C TYR A 62 2.19 -16.30 -9.75
N ASP A 63 1.06 -16.95 -9.48
CA ASP A 63 1.06 -18.40 -9.35
C ASP A 63 1.20 -19.03 -10.73
N VAL A 64 2.26 -19.81 -10.92
CA VAL A 64 2.35 -20.75 -12.04
C VAL A 64 1.49 -21.97 -11.67
N HIS A 65 0.17 -21.82 -11.74
CA HIS A 65 -0.77 -22.94 -11.68
C HIS A 65 -0.66 -23.80 -12.96
N THR A 66 0.39 -24.62 -13.03
CA THR A 66 0.35 -25.84 -13.82
C THR A 66 -0.51 -26.87 -13.09
N ASP A 67 -1.83 -26.70 -13.20
CA ASP A 67 -2.83 -27.78 -13.35
C ASP A 67 -4.25 -27.22 -13.13
N ASP A 68 -4.83 -26.65 -14.20
CA ASP A 68 -6.29 -26.41 -14.28
C ASP A 68 -6.87 -27.11 -15.53
N VAL A 69 -6.40 -28.35 -15.77
CA VAL A 69 -7.06 -29.31 -16.67
C VAL A 69 -8.13 -30.05 -15.88
N LEU A 70 -9.18 -29.33 -15.50
CA LEU A 70 -10.35 -29.93 -14.86
C LEU A 70 -11.02 -30.94 -15.82
N ASP A 71 -10.94 -32.23 -15.47
CA ASP A 71 -11.57 -33.33 -16.22
C ASP A 71 -13.10 -33.16 -16.23
N MET A 72 -13.64 -32.68 -17.35
CA MET A 72 -15.07 -32.47 -17.55
C MET A 72 -15.83 -33.80 -17.73
N ARG A 73 -15.89 -34.59 -16.65
CA ARG A 73 -16.74 -35.78 -16.48
C ARG A 73 -17.85 -35.57 -15.45
N GLY A 74 -18.50 -34.40 -15.53
CA GLY A 74 -19.70 -34.05 -14.75
C GLY A 74 -20.78 -33.45 -15.66
N SER A 75 -21.90 -34.15 -15.83
CA SER A 75 -22.89 -33.87 -16.88
C SER A 75 -23.61 -32.51 -16.75
N ALA A 76 -23.47 -31.66 -17.77
CA ALA A 76 -24.40 -30.58 -18.08
C ALA A 76 -24.61 -30.47 -19.60
N ASN A 77 -25.85 -30.59 -20.08
CA ASN A 77 -26.17 -30.59 -21.50
C ASN A 77 -26.15 -29.16 -22.10
N LEU A 78 -24.98 -28.71 -22.55
CA LEU A 78 -24.85 -27.56 -23.44
C LEU A 78 -24.92 -28.01 -24.91
N THR A 79 -25.85 -27.42 -25.66
CA THR A 79 -26.08 -27.78 -27.07
C THR A 79 -24.90 -27.36 -27.96
N GLU A 80 -24.68 -28.09 -29.06
CA GLU A 80 -23.56 -27.88 -29.98
C GLU A 80 -23.48 -26.43 -30.51
N HIS A 81 -24.64 -25.77 -30.63
CA HIS A 81 -24.75 -24.39 -31.07
C HIS A 81 -24.04 -23.39 -30.12
N SER A 82 -24.09 -23.62 -28.81
CA SER A 82 -23.40 -22.79 -27.80
C SER A 82 -21.88 -22.97 -27.86
N ARG A 83 -21.40 -24.21 -28.10
CA ARG A 83 -19.97 -24.47 -28.36
C ARG A 83 -19.50 -23.76 -29.62
N ARG A 84 -20.29 -23.73 -30.69
CA ARG A 84 -19.96 -22.96 -31.90
C ARG A 84 -19.95 -21.45 -31.62
N GLN A 85 -20.85 -20.91 -30.82
CA GLN A 85 -20.85 -19.47 -30.50
C GLN A 85 -19.59 -19.03 -29.74
N LEU A 86 -19.11 -19.84 -28.77
CA LEU A 86 -17.82 -19.62 -28.11
C LEU A 86 -16.63 -19.71 -29.08
N LEU A 87 -16.62 -20.70 -29.97
CA LEU A 87 -15.53 -20.91 -30.94
C LEU A 87 -15.52 -19.91 -32.12
N TYR A 88 -16.62 -19.21 -32.40
CA TYR A 88 -16.68 -18.15 -33.41
C TYR A 88 -16.39 -16.75 -32.84
N GLY A 89 -16.45 -16.55 -31.51
CA GLY A 89 -16.07 -15.29 -30.86
C GLY A 89 -14.56 -15.00 -30.91
N SER A 90 -13.71 -16.03 -30.98
CA SER A 90 -12.24 -15.89 -30.92
C SER A 90 -11.59 -15.30 -32.17
N ARG A 91 -12.31 -15.21 -33.30
CA ARG A 91 -11.82 -14.54 -34.54
C ARG A 91 -12.00 -13.02 -34.56
N GLY A 92 -12.46 -12.44 -33.44
CA GLY A 92 -12.60 -10.99 -33.24
C GLY A 92 -11.97 -10.50 -31.93
N SER A 93 -10.92 -11.17 -31.45
CA SER A 93 -10.22 -10.77 -30.22
C SER A 93 -9.45 -9.46 -30.43
N SER A 94 -10.13 -8.33 -30.17
CA SER A 94 -9.53 -7.00 -30.09
C SER A 94 -8.32 -7.03 -29.16
N SER A 95 -7.18 -6.51 -29.61
CA SER A 95 -5.96 -6.51 -28.79
C SER A 95 -6.13 -5.70 -27.49
N ILE A 96 -5.24 -5.93 -26.53
CA ILE A 96 -5.20 -5.14 -25.28
C ILE A 96 -5.06 -3.63 -25.57
N THR A 97 -4.31 -3.29 -26.61
CA THR A 97 -4.10 -1.92 -27.10
C THR A 97 -5.32 -1.35 -27.82
N ASP A 98 -6.09 -2.15 -28.57
CA ASP A 98 -7.39 -1.73 -29.12
C ASP A 98 -8.42 -1.45 -28.02
N ARG A 99 -8.48 -2.28 -26.97
CA ARG A 99 -9.40 -2.11 -25.84
C ARG A 99 -9.19 -0.79 -25.08
N PHE A 100 -7.98 -0.23 -25.12
CA PHE A 100 -7.66 1.11 -24.60
C PHE A 100 -7.55 2.18 -25.69
N SER A 101 -7.92 1.88 -26.94
CA SER A 101 -7.90 2.80 -28.09
C SER A 101 -6.51 3.39 -28.42
N ALA A 102 -5.42 2.65 -28.16
CA ALA A 102 -4.04 3.09 -28.43
C ALA A 102 -3.80 3.46 -29.91
N SER A 103 -4.53 2.81 -30.82
CA SER A 103 -4.51 3.15 -32.26
C SER A 103 -4.96 4.58 -32.59
N THR A 104 -5.62 5.30 -31.66
CA THR A 104 -5.92 6.74 -31.81
C THR A 104 -4.70 7.64 -31.58
N LEU A 105 -3.73 7.21 -30.76
CA LEU A 105 -2.44 7.90 -30.55
C LEU A 105 -1.45 7.51 -31.64
N TRP A 106 -1.38 6.24 -32.03
CA TRP A 106 -0.57 5.77 -33.16
C TRP A 106 -0.92 6.52 -34.47
N LYS A 107 -2.21 6.72 -34.77
CA LYS A 107 -2.68 7.51 -35.92
C LYS A 107 -2.31 9.00 -35.87
N LYS A 108 -1.84 9.51 -34.73
CA LYS A 108 -1.32 10.89 -34.57
C LYS A 108 0.21 10.94 -34.65
N GLY A 109 0.90 9.81 -34.81
CA GLY A 109 2.36 9.72 -34.88
C GLY A 109 3.07 9.59 -33.53
N PHE A 110 2.41 9.01 -32.52
CA PHE A 110 3.00 8.72 -31.21
C PHE A 110 3.16 7.21 -31.03
N TYR A 111 4.38 6.72 -30.77
CA TYR A 111 4.69 5.29 -30.60
C TYR A 111 5.64 5.00 -29.41
N GLY A 112 5.89 5.96 -28.53
CA GLY A 112 6.83 5.83 -27.40
C GLY A 112 8.27 6.26 -27.69
N GLU A 113 8.51 6.95 -28.80
CA GLU A 113 9.84 7.30 -29.29
C GLU A 113 10.65 8.10 -28.26
N LYS A 114 11.90 7.69 -28.01
CA LYS A 114 12.85 8.34 -27.08
C LYS A 114 12.33 8.39 -25.63
N VAL A 115 11.67 7.33 -25.19
CA VAL A 115 11.31 7.10 -23.79
C VAL A 115 12.04 5.85 -23.31
N ARG A 116 12.83 5.98 -22.25
CA ARG A 116 13.60 4.88 -21.64
C ARG A 116 12.77 4.16 -20.60
N MET A 117 12.48 2.89 -20.90
CA MET A 117 11.64 2.02 -20.09
C MET A 117 12.49 0.91 -19.48
N ALA A 118 12.62 0.92 -18.15
CA ALA A 118 13.28 -0.15 -17.41
C ALA A 118 12.27 -1.19 -16.89
N VAL A 119 12.48 -2.45 -17.26
CA VAL A 119 11.67 -3.59 -16.85
C VAL A 119 12.48 -4.41 -15.84
N PHE A 120 12.10 -4.32 -14.57
CA PHE A 120 12.74 -5.01 -13.45
C PHE A 120 12.03 -6.35 -13.22
N ASP A 121 12.63 -7.44 -13.69
CA ASP A 121 11.91 -8.70 -13.84
C ASP A 121 12.86 -9.92 -13.96
N THR A 122 12.40 -11.00 -14.59
CA THR A 122 13.19 -12.17 -15.02
C THR A 122 14.04 -11.89 -16.26
N GLY A 123 14.07 -10.65 -16.78
CA GLY A 123 14.84 -10.26 -17.97
C GLY A 123 14.12 -10.50 -19.30
N VAL A 124 14.85 -10.45 -20.43
CA VAL A 124 14.29 -10.59 -21.80
C VAL A 124 15.28 -11.30 -22.72
N ARG A 125 14.82 -12.15 -23.65
CA ARG A 125 15.66 -12.74 -24.73
C ARG A 125 16.10 -11.68 -25.77
N SER A 126 17.39 -11.62 -26.07
CA SER A 126 18.02 -10.64 -26.98
C SER A 126 17.47 -10.61 -28.41
N ASP A 127 17.31 -11.78 -29.00
CA ASP A 127 16.94 -12.04 -30.40
C ASP A 127 15.42 -12.20 -30.58
N HIS A 128 14.63 -11.82 -29.58
CA HIS A 128 13.19 -12.04 -29.56
C HIS A 128 12.48 -11.14 -30.59
N PRO A 129 11.78 -11.71 -31.60
CA PRO A 129 11.41 -11.00 -32.83
C PRO A 129 10.41 -9.84 -32.61
N HIS A 130 9.63 -9.90 -31.52
CA HIS A 130 8.63 -8.86 -31.21
C HIS A 130 9.25 -7.53 -30.77
N PHE A 131 10.56 -7.43 -30.47
CA PHE A 131 11.18 -6.20 -29.98
C PHE A 131 12.03 -5.50 -31.04
N LYS A 132 12.11 -4.16 -30.94
CA LYS A 132 12.86 -3.30 -31.88
C LYS A 132 14.09 -2.66 -31.24
N HIS A 133 13.94 -2.16 -30.01
CA HIS A 133 14.97 -1.37 -29.32
C HIS A 133 15.25 -1.90 -27.90
N ILE A 134 15.61 -3.19 -27.76
CA ILE A 134 16.32 -3.62 -26.55
C ILE A 134 17.68 -2.92 -26.57
N LYS A 135 17.85 -1.88 -25.76
CA LYS A 135 19.11 -1.12 -25.67
C LYS A 135 20.10 -1.79 -24.75
N GLU A 136 19.59 -2.40 -23.69
CA GLU A 136 20.40 -3.01 -22.64
C GLU A 136 19.69 -4.22 -22.04
N ARG A 137 20.50 -5.17 -21.56
CA ARG A 137 20.08 -6.21 -20.64
C ARG A 137 21.17 -6.36 -19.59
N SER A 138 20.83 -6.15 -18.33
CA SER A 138 21.71 -6.30 -17.18
C SER A 138 21.14 -7.31 -16.21
N ASN A 139 21.99 -7.89 -15.36
CA ASN A 139 21.59 -8.88 -14.36
C ASN A 139 22.22 -8.52 -13.02
N TRP A 140 21.37 -8.49 -12.00
CA TRP A 140 21.68 -8.13 -10.61
C TRP A 140 21.66 -9.37 -9.70
N THR A 141 21.22 -10.52 -10.23
CA THR A 141 21.20 -11.80 -9.52
C THR A 141 22.56 -12.51 -9.56
N HIS A 142 22.74 -13.52 -8.70
CA HIS A 142 23.95 -14.35 -8.69
C HIS A 142 24.07 -15.36 -9.87
N GLU A 143 23.04 -15.51 -10.72
CA GLU A 143 23.10 -16.41 -11.87
C GLU A 143 23.83 -15.77 -13.05
N ASN A 144 24.69 -16.52 -13.74
CA ASN A 144 25.42 -16.03 -14.91
C ASN A 144 24.56 -16.06 -16.20
N THR A 145 23.47 -15.29 -16.25
CA THR A 145 22.59 -15.17 -17.43
C THR A 145 21.94 -13.80 -17.57
N LEU A 146 21.81 -13.33 -18.82
CA LEU A 146 20.99 -12.17 -19.22
C LEU A 146 19.67 -12.57 -19.90
N ASN A 147 19.44 -13.87 -20.08
CA ASN A 147 18.25 -14.40 -20.74
C ASN A 147 17.16 -14.73 -19.73
N ASP A 148 15.91 -14.55 -20.18
CA ASP A 148 14.72 -14.90 -19.43
C ASP A 148 14.43 -16.41 -19.49
N GLY A 149 14.64 -17.12 -18.37
CA GLY A 149 14.32 -18.54 -18.22
C GLY A 149 12.87 -18.84 -17.80
N LEU A 150 12.12 -17.84 -17.34
CA LEU A 150 10.74 -18.00 -16.81
C LEU A 150 9.66 -17.44 -17.74
N GLY A 151 10.04 -16.51 -18.61
CA GLY A 151 9.19 -15.92 -19.64
C GLY A 151 8.32 -14.78 -19.16
N HIS A 152 8.48 -14.36 -17.90
CA HIS A 152 7.64 -13.33 -17.31
C HIS A 152 8.09 -11.93 -17.77
N GLY A 153 9.36 -11.56 -17.57
CA GLY A 153 9.91 -10.30 -18.06
C GLY A 153 9.79 -10.13 -19.59
N THR A 154 9.90 -11.22 -20.36
CA THR A 154 9.62 -11.21 -21.80
C THR A 154 8.16 -10.86 -22.11
N PHE A 155 7.21 -11.37 -21.32
CA PHE A 155 5.79 -11.04 -21.46
C PHE A 155 5.51 -9.56 -21.08
N VAL A 156 6.07 -9.08 -19.96
CA VAL A 156 5.94 -7.69 -19.47
C VAL A 156 6.47 -6.69 -20.48
N ALA A 157 7.71 -6.88 -20.94
CA ALA A 157 8.28 -6.07 -22.02
C ALA A 157 7.44 -6.16 -23.31
N GLY A 158 6.83 -7.32 -23.56
CA GLY A 158 5.89 -7.58 -24.65
C GLY A 158 4.66 -6.67 -24.60
N VAL A 159 3.93 -6.68 -23.49
CA VAL A 159 2.75 -5.81 -23.29
C VAL A 159 3.10 -4.33 -23.44
N ILE A 160 4.31 -3.92 -23.08
CA ILE A 160 4.78 -2.55 -23.24
C ILE A 160 5.13 -2.22 -24.70
N SER A 161 5.91 -3.05 -25.40
CA SER A 161 6.66 -2.66 -26.62
C SER A 161 6.71 -3.68 -27.76
N SER A 162 5.90 -4.75 -27.69
CA SER A 162 5.78 -5.71 -28.79
C SER A 162 5.22 -5.03 -30.05
N LYS A 163 5.83 -5.34 -31.20
CA LYS A 163 5.36 -5.04 -32.56
C LYS A 163 4.88 -6.31 -33.29
N SER A 164 4.41 -7.31 -32.54
CA SER A 164 3.65 -8.44 -33.10
C SER A 164 2.19 -8.03 -33.26
N ASP A 165 1.56 -8.34 -34.40
CA ASP A 165 0.15 -8.04 -34.64
C ASP A 165 -0.80 -8.87 -33.76
N GLU A 166 -0.36 -10.03 -33.26
CA GLU A 166 -1.14 -10.91 -32.36
C GLU A 166 -1.17 -10.39 -30.91
N CYS A 167 -0.08 -9.78 -30.45
CA CYS A 167 0.00 -9.15 -29.13
C CYS A 167 0.82 -7.85 -29.22
N HIS A 168 0.20 -6.81 -29.80
CA HIS A 168 0.83 -5.52 -30.03
C HIS A 168 0.84 -4.70 -28.72
N GLY A 169 2.03 -4.30 -28.28
CA GLY A 169 2.24 -3.47 -27.09
C GLY A 169 1.96 -2.00 -27.34
N PHE A 170 1.81 -1.21 -26.27
CA PHE A 170 1.37 0.20 -26.38
C PHE A 170 2.38 1.11 -27.09
N ALA A 171 3.68 0.84 -26.90
CA ALA A 171 4.78 1.73 -27.27
C ALA A 171 5.89 0.95 -28.03
N PRO A 172 5.67 0.55 -29.29
CA PRO A 172 6.61 -0.29 -30.05
C PRO A 172 7.94 0.39 -30.43
N GLU A 173 8.05 1.72 -30.28
CA GLU A 173 9.29 2.48 -30.50
C GLU A 173 9.98 2.91 -29.19
N ALA A 174 9.54 2.39 -28.04
CA ALA A 174 10.17 2.61 -26.74
C ALA A 174 11.58 2.00 -26.65
N GLU A 175 12.45 2.61 -25.85
CA GLU A 175 13.80 2.10 -25.57
C GLU A 175 13.76 1.18 -24.35
N ILE A 176 13.86 -0.14 -24.56
CA ILE A 176 13.74 -1.16 -23.50
C ILE A 176 15.10 -1.45 -22.86
N TYR A 177 15.13 -1.37 -21.53
CA TYR A 177 16.21 -1.75 -20.65
C TYR A 177 15.71 -2.89 -19.75
N ALA A 178 16.22 -4.10 -19.93
CA ALA A 178 15.76 -5.26 -19.18
C ALA A 178 16.71 -5.55 -18.00
N PHE A 179 16.27 -5.27 -16.77
CA PHE A 179 17.06 -5.47 -15.57
C PHE A 179 16.60 -6.78 -14.91
N ARG A 180 17.40 -7.84 -15.03
CA ARG A 180 17.12 -9.14 -14.40
C ARG A 180 17.42 -9.04 -12.90
N VAL A 181 16.36 -9.13 -12.10
CA VAL A 181 16.39 -9.09 -10.63
C VAL A 181 15.79 -10.35 -9.99
N PHE A 182 15.21 -11.28 -10.78
CA PHE A 182 14.78 -12.61 -10.30
C PHE A 182 15.62 -13.73 -10.90
N THR A 183 15.96 -14.73 -10.09
CA THR A 183 16.58 -15.98 -10.57
C THR A 183 15.56 -16.90 -11.25
N ASN A 184 16.02 -17.99 -11.88
CA ASN A 184 15.11 -19.01 -12.42
C ASN A 184 14.38 -19.79 -11.32
N ASP A 185 14.97 -19.86 -10.12
CA ASP A 185 14.35 -20.38 -8.89
C ASP A 185 13.35 -19.40 -8.24
N GLN A 186 13.02 -18.29 -8.92
CA GLN A 186 12.13 -17.22 -8.43
C GLN A 186 12.60 -16.59 -7.10
N VAL A 187 13.92 -16.53 -6.88
CA VAL A 187 14.52 -15.81 -5.74
C VAL A 187 14.85 -14.39 -6.15
N SER A 188 14.57 -13.43 -5.27
CA SER A 188 15.06 -12.04 -5.37
C SER A 188 15.18 -11.40 -4.00
N TYR A 189 16.13 -10.47 -3.85
CA TYR A 189 16.49 -9.79 -2.60
C TYR A 189 16.39 -8.28 -2.75
N THR A 190 15.98 -7.56 -1.69
CA THR A 190 15.91 -6.08 -1.66
C THR A 190 17.18 -5.43 -2.20
N SER A 191 18.36 -5.91 -1.82
CA SER A 191 19.65 -5.39 -2.27
C SER A 191 19.82 -5.34 -3.80
N TRP A 192 19.32 -6.34 -4.53
CA TRP A 192 19.36 -6.36 -6.00
C TRP A 192 18.47 -5.29 -6.62
N PHE A 193 17.36 -4.92 -5.96
CA PHE A 193 16.56 -3.76 -6.34
C PHE A 193 17.27 -2.46 -6.03
N LEU A 194 17.88 -2.31 -4.84
CA LEU A 194 18.61 -1.09 -4.48
C LEU A 194 19.71 -0.77 -5.49
N ASP A 195 20.51 -1.77 -5.88
CA ASP A 195 21.57 -1.61 -6.88
C ASP A 195 21.03 -1.32 -8.29
N ALA A 196 19.97 -2.02 -8.71
CA ALA A 196 19.32 -1.76 -9.99
C ALA A 196 18.61 -0.39 -10.03
N PHE A 197 18.09 0.12 -8.91
CA PHE A 197 17.54 1.47 -8.78
C PHE A 197 18.65 2.54 -8.82
N ASN A 198 19.76 2.34 -8.11
CA ASN A 198 20.96 3.18 -8.23
C ASN A 198 21.41 3.29 -9.70
N TYR A 199 21.37 2.17 -10.44
CA TYR A 199 21.70 2.15 -11.86
C TYR A 199 20.64 2.82 -12.76
N ALA A 200 19.34 2.66 -12.47
CA ALA A 200 18.27 3.37 -13.17
C ALA A 200 18.38 4.90 -13.04
N ILE A 201 18.78 5.38 -11.84
CA ILE A 201 19.07 6.79 -11.55
C ILE A 201 20.30 7.24 -12.36
N ALA A 202 21.43 6.52 -12.25
CA ALA A 202 22.68 6.86 -12.94
C ALA A 202 22.54 6.89 -14.48
N THR A 203 21.77 5.95 -15.05
CA THR A 203 21.48 5.87 -16.49
C THR A 203 20.35 6.80 -16.94
N LYS A 204 19.66 7.47 -16.02
CA LYS A 204 18.52 8.37 -16.28
C LYS A 204 17.43 7.67 -17.09
N MET A 205 16.88 6.59 -16.52
CA MET A 205 15.64 5.99 -17.00
C MET A 205 14.48 6.98 -16.88
N ASN A 206 13.41 6.79 -17.67
CA ASN A 206 12.23 7.66 -17.61
C ASN A 206 11.06 6.99 -16.91
N VAL A 207 10.87 5.69 -17.16
CA VAL A 207 9.77 4.89 -16.63
C VAL A 207 10.32 3.56 -16.11
N VAL A 208 9.85 3.12 -14.95
CA VAL A 208 10.16 1.83 -14.32
C VAL A 208 8.87 1.05 -14.13
N ASN A 209 8.85 -0.23 -14.51
CA ASN A 209 7.75 -1.15 -14.19
C ASN A 209 8.23 -2.22 -13.21
N LEU A 210 7.53 -2.33 -12.09
CA LEU A 210 7.65 -3.42 -11.12
C LEU A 210 6.40 -4.31 -11.21
N SER A 211 6.49 -5.45 -11.88
CA SER A 211 5.39 -6.43 -11.97
C SER A 211 5.36 -7.38 -10.76
N ILE A 212 5.58 -6.83 -9.57
CA ILE A 212 5.92 -7.52 -8.31
C ILE A 212 5.51 -6.66 -7.10
N GLY A 213 5.63 -7.23 -5.90
CA GLY A 213 5.65 -6.50 -4.65
C GLY A 213 5.84 -7.43 -3.45
N GLY A 214 5.89 -6.87 -2.24
CA GLY A 214 5.76 -7.60 -0.98
C GLY A 214 4.88 -6.81 -0.01
N PRO A 215 4.32 -7.42 1.04
CA PRO A 215 3.43 -6.69 1.96
C PRO A 215 4.20 -5.73 2.88
N ASP A 216 5.51 -5.95 3.05
CA ASP A 216 6.36 -5.12 3.92
C ASP A 216 6.51 -3.69 3.38
N TYR A 217 6.02 -2.72 4.17
CA TYR A 217 6.19 -1.29 3.93
C TYR A 217 7.10 -0.60 4.96
N LEU A 218 7.69 -1.35 5.90
CA LEU A 218 8.70 -0.87 6.86
C LEU A 218 10.13 -1.32 6.50
N ASP A 219 10.36 -1.91 5.32
CA ASP A 219 11.67 -1.92 4.64
C ASP A 219 12.06 -0.48 4.26
N GLU A 220 12.45 0.32 5.26
CA GLU A 220 12.87 1.72 5.12
C GLU A 220 13.93 1.89 4.02
N PRO A 221 14.98 1.03 3.91
CA PRO A 221 15.94 1.10 2.80
C PRO A 221 15.30 0.99 1.40
N PHE A 222 14.28 0.14 1.23
CA PHE A 222 13.54 0.04 -0.03
C PHE A 222 12.62 1.24 -0.25
N VAL A 223 11.88 1.67 0.78
CA VAL A 223 10.98 2.83 0.73
C VAL A 223 11.73 4.12 0.40
N GLU A 224 12.82 4.42 1.11
CA GLU A 224 13.66 5.59 0.83
C GLU A 224 14.26 5.54 -0.59
N LYS A 225 14.64 4.35 -1.08
CA LYS A 225 15.16 4.21 -2.45
C LYS A 225 14.10 4.43 -3.52
N VAL A 226 12.84 4.08 -3.27
CA VAL A 226 11.71 4.41 -4.15
C VAL A 226 11.46 5.93 -4.16
N TRP A 227 11.61 6.61 -3.02
CA TRP A 227 11.56 8.07 -2.95
C TRP A 227 12.73 8.73 -3.69
N GLU A 228 13.96 8.23 -3.55
CA GLU A 228 15.12 8.72 -4.30
C GLU A 228 14.98 8.52 -5.82
N LEU A 229 14.49 7.35 -6.23
CA LEU A 229 14.24 7.03 -7.64
C LEU A 229 13.20 7.98 -8.23
N THR A 230 12.06 8.17 -7.56
CA THR A 230 11.02 9.08 -8.03
C THR A 230 11.49 10.54 -7.98
N ALA A 231 12.25 10.95 -6.96
CA ALA A 231 12.89 12.28 -6.88
C ALA A 231 13.77 12.61 -8.11
N ASN A 232 14.39 11.61 -8.73
CA ASN A 232 15.16 11.75 -9.96
C ASN A 232 14.29 11.84 -11.25
N ASN A 233 13.01 12.21 -11.13
CA ASN A 233 11.98 12.28 -12.18
C ASN A 233 11.61 10.93 -12.83
N ILE A 234 11.97 9.80 -12.23
CA ILE A 234 11.69 8.47 -12.78
C ILE A 234 10.26 8.07 -12.39
N ILE A 235 9.40 7.83 -13.38
CA ILE A 235 8.00 7.46 -13.17
C ILE A 235 7.93 5.96 -12.87
N MET A 236 7.60 5.58 -11.63
CA MET A 236 7.41 4.18 -11.25
C MET A 236 5.94 3.75 -11.40
N VAL A 237 5.73 2.61 -12.05
CA VAL A 237 4.44 1.88 -12.14
C VAL A 237 4.65 0.51 -11.48
N SER A 238 3.72 0.11 -10.62
CA SER A 238 3.86 -1.12 -9.83
C SER A 238 2.54 -1.89 -9.68
N ALA A 239 2.62 -3.22 -9.65
CA ALA A 239 1.49 -4.12 -9.41
C ALA A 239 1.03 -4.06 -7.95
N ILE A 240 -0.29 -3.97 -7.71
CA ILE A 240 -0.83 -3.80 -6.34
C ILE A 240 -0.83 -5.10 -5.48
N GLY A 241 -0.59 -6.26 -6.09
CA GLY A 241 -0.59 -7.57 -5.40
C GLY A 241 -1.62 -8.55 -5.98
N ASN A 242 -1.49 -9.83 -5.65
CA ASN A 242 -2.33 -10.92 -6.16
C ASN A 242 -3.12 -11.63 -5.05
N ASP A 243 -3.09 -11.08 -3.84
CA ASP A 243 -3.50 -11.73 -2.60
C ASP A 243 -4.99 -11.44 -2.28
N GLY A 244 -5.72 -10.87 -3.24
CA GLY A 244 -7.18 -10.73 -3.21
C GLY A 244 -7.93 -12.06 -3.33
N PRO A 245 -9.21 -12.14 -2.93
CA PRO A 245 -10.12 -11.01 -2.69
C PRO A 245 -10.13 -10.49 -1.24
N LEU A 246 -9.22 -10.95 -0.37
CA LEU A 246 -9.05 -10.44 0.98
C LEU A 246 -8.67 -8.95 0.96
N TYR A 247 -9.04 -8.22 2.01
CA TYR A 247 -8.82 -6.78 2.16
C TYR A 247 -7.65 -6.52 3.12
N GLY A 248 -6.88 -5.46 2.87
CA GLY A 248 -5.60 -5.19 3.57
C GLY A 248 -4.37 -5.69 2.81
N THR A 249 -4.58 -6.26 1.63
CA THR A 249 -3.63 -7.09 0.89
C THR A 249 -2.72 -6.33 -0.09
N LEU A 250 -2.58 -5.02 0.09
CA LEU A 250 -1.87 -4.14 -0.84
C LEU A 250 -0.35 -4.29 -0.68
N ASN A 251 0.37 -4.58 -1.76
CA ASN A 251 1.81 -4.77 -1.72
C ASN A 251 2.61 -3.48 -2.02
N ASN A 252 3.71 -3.32 -1.30
CA ASN A 252 4.76 -2.32 -1.54
C ASN A 252 5.54 -2.65 -2.82
N PRO A 253 5.95 -1.63 -3.62
CA PRO A 253 5.77 -0.20 -3.42
C PRO A 253 4.53 0.39 -4.11
N ALA A 254 3.61 -0.45 -4.61
CA ALA A 254 2.41 0.02 -5.31
C ALA A 254 1.41 0.76 -4.41
N ASP A 255 1.55 0.66 -3.10
CA ASP A 255 0.83 1.35 -2.03
C ASP A 255 1.34 2.78 -1.71
N GLN A 256 2.55 3.14 -2.19
CA GLN A 256 3.20 4.42 -1.92
C GLN A 256 2.58 5.60 -2.70
N MET A 257 2.68 6.81 -2.16
CA MET A 257 2.01 7.99 -2.73
C MET A 257 2.55 8.41 -4.12
N ASP A 258 3.86 8.31 -4.36
CA ASP A 258 4.50 8.71 -5.62
C ASP A 258 4.51 7.61 -6.71
N VAL A 259 4.28 6.35 -6.32
CA VAL A 259 4.24 5.19 -7.24
C VAL A 259 2.84 4.99 -7.80
N ILE A 260 2.71 4.80 -9.12
CA ILE A 260 1.44 4.47 -9.77
C ILE A 260 1.12 2.99 -9.51
N GLY A 261 0.28 2.74 -8.52
CA GLY A 261 -0.17 1.40 -8.13
C GLY A 261 -1.34 0.92 -8.98
N VAL A 262 -1.24 -0.28 -9.54
CA VAL A 262 -2.17 -0.80 -10.56
C VAL A 262 -2.87 -2.08 -10.11
N GLY A 263 -4.20 -2.04 -10.06
CA GLY A 263 -5.05 -3.22 -9.83
C GLY A 263 -5.54 -3.89 -11.12
N GLY A 264 -6.04 -5.12 -10.98
CA GLY A 264 -6.44 -5.98 -12.09
C GLY A 264 -7.95 -6.12 -12.26
N ILE A 265 -8.43 -5.91 -13.49
CA ILE A 265 -9.81 -6.22 -13.92
C ILE A 265 -9.82 -7.26 -15.05
N ASP A 266 -11.00 -7.84 -15.33
CA ASP A 266 -11.24 -8.65 -16.53
C ASP A 266 -11.89 -7.87 -17.68
N TYR A 267 -11.94 -8.49 -18.87
CA TYR A 267 -12.45 -7.87 -20.10
C TYR A 267 -13.96 -7.56 -20.10
N ALA A 268 -14.67 -7.81 -19.00
CA ALA A 268 -16.04 -7.39 -18.74
C ALA A 268 -16.13 -6.32 -17.62
N ASP A 269 -15.01 -5.67 -17.30
CA ASP A 269 -14.86 -4.59 -16.31
C ASP A 269 -15.17 -4.99 -14.84
N ASN A 270 -15.06 -6.28 -14.50
CA ASN A 270 -15.13 -6.75 -13.12
C ASN A 270 -13.74 -6.76 -12.48
N MET A 271 -13.66 -6.51 -11.17
CA MET A 271 -12.42 -6.76 -10.42
C MET A 271 -12.01 -8.22 -10.55
N ALA A 272 -10.75 -8.47 -10.94
CA ALA A 272 -10.21 -9.81 -10.89
C ALA A 272 -10.16 -10.30 -9.43
N SER A 273 -10.40 -11.58 -9.21
CA SER A 273 -10.46 -12.17 -7.86
C SER A 273 -9.16 -11.95 -7.10
N PHE A 274 -8.04 -12.28 -7.74
CA PHE A 274 -6.68 -12.08 -7.22
C PHE A 274 -6.32 -10.61 -6.95
N SER A 275 -7.01 -9.61 -7.52
CA SER A 275 -6.55 -8.22 -7.33
C SER A 275 -6.63 -7.83 -5.86
N SER A 276 -5.47 -7.56 -5.25
CA SER A 276 -5.37 -7.02 -3.90
C SER A 276 -6.18 -5.73 -3.76
N ARG A 277 -6.73 -5.52 -2.57
CA ARG A 277 -7.70 -4.45 -2.27
C ARG A 277 -7.69 -4.06 -0.79
N GLY A 278 -8.35 -2.94 -0.49
CA GLY A 278 -8.46 -2.38 0.85
C GLY A 278 -7.84 -0.97 0.95
N MET A 279 -7.62 -0.53 2.17
CA MET A 279 -6.95 0.75 2.45
C MET A 279 -5.43 0.51 2.58
N SER A 280 -4.60 1.55 2.43
CA SER A 280 -3.17 1.41 2.77
C SER A 280 -2.98 1.17 4.26
N THR A 281 -2.23 0.12 4.59
CA THR A 281 -1.96 -0.36 5.95
C THR A 281 -1.19 0.65 6.81
N TRP A 282 -0.27 1.41 6.21
CA TRP A 282 0.48 2.54 6.78
C TRP A 282 -0.27 3.42 7.81
N GLU A 283 -1.53 3.79 7.53
CA GLU A 283 -2.33 4.65 8.41
C GLU A 283 -3.43 3.92 9.20
N LEU A 284 -3.56 2.60 9.05
CA LEU A 284 -4.48 1.79 9.87
C LEU A 284 -4.16 1.85 11.37
N PRO A 285 -2.90 1.95 11.85
CA PRO A 285 -2.59 2.25 13.25
C PRO A 285 -3.10 3.61 13.79
N ALA A 286 -3.58 4.49 12.90
CA ALA A 286 -4.30 5.72 13.24
C ALA A 286 -5.82 5.63 12.96
N GLY A 287 -6.28 4.51 12.39
CA GLY A 287 -7.69 4.10 12.24
C GLY A 287 -8.26 4.10 10.82
N TYR A 288 -7.56 4.62 9.79
CA TYR A 288 -8.05 4.65 8.39
C TYR A 288 -6.91 4.83 7.38
N GLY A 289 -6.80 3.95 6.38
CA GLY A 289 -5.79 4.05 5.31
C GLY A 289 -6.12 5.04 4.19
N ARG A 290 -5.19 5.22 3.25
CA ARG A 290 -5.39 5.94 1.97
C ARG A 290 -6.16 5.09 0.96
N VAL A 291 -6.62 5.74 -0.11
CA VAL A 291 -7.16 5.08 -1.31
C VAL A 291 -6.04 4.51 -2.17
N LYS A 292 -6.09 3.20 -2.42
CA LYS A 292 -5.28 2.46 -3.40
C LYS A 292 -6.13 1.33 -4.00
N PRO A 293 -5.80 0.76 -5.19
CA PRO A 293 -4.78 1.23 -6.15
C PRO A 293 -5.07 2.65 -6.68
N ASP A 294 -4.18 3.24 -7.48
CA ASP A 294 -4.46 4.53 -8.13
C ASP A 294 -5.48 4.37 -9.26
N VAL A 295 -5.29 3.33 -10.08
CA VAL A 295 -6.12 2.94 -11.24
C VAL A 295 -6.13 1.43 -11.41
N VAL A 296 -7.05 0.92 -12.23
CA VAL A 296 -7.06 -0.49 -12.68
C VAL A 296 -6.89 -0.62 -14.19
N ALA A 297 -6.35 -1.75 -14.63
CA ALA A 297 -6.26 -2.14 -16.03
C ALA A 297 -6.57 -3.64 -16.21
N TYR A 298 -6.81 -4.07 -17.45
CA TYR A 298 -7.05 -5.50 -17.70
C TYR A 298 -5.82 -6.30 -17.31
N GLY A 299 -6.02 -7.23 -16.37
CA GLY A 299 -5.00 -8.11 -15.81
C GLY A 299 -5.40 -9.59 -15.82
N ARG A 300 -6.59 -9.93 -16.31
CA ARG A 300 -7.02 -11.31 -16.58
C ARG A 300 -6.97 -11.61 -18.08
N ASP A 301 -6.39 -12.75 -18.43
CA ASP A 301 -6.31 -13.34 -19.78
C ASP A 301 -5.70 -12.45 -20.88
N VAL A 302 -4.70 -11.63 -20.52
CA VAL A 302 -4.07 -10.68 -21.45
C VAL A 302 -2.99 -11.38 -22.28
N TRP A 303 -2.97 -11.07 -23.58
CA TRP A 303 -2.03 -11.64 -24.53
C TRP A 303 -0.74 -10.81 -24.63
N GLY A 304 0.41 -11.47 -24.48
CA GLY A 304 1.75 -10.88 -24.50
C GLY A 304 2.81 -11.87 -24.98
N SER A 305 4.06 -11.40 -25.17
CA SER A 305 5.14 -12.19 -25.77
C SER A 305 5.52 -13.46 -24.98
N LYS A 306 5.78 -14.56 -25.69
CA LYS A 306 6.33 -15.82 -25.13
C LYS A 306 7.80 -15.96 -25.52
N ILE A 307 8.69 -16.40 -24.61
CA ILE A 307 10.16 -16.50 -24.81
C ILE A 307 10.57 -16.96 -26.22
N GLN A 308 9.99 -18.05 -26.72
CA GLN A 308 10.38 -18.67 -27.99
C GLN A 308 9.91 -17.89 -29.25
N GLY A 309 9.05 -16.89 -29.08
CA GLY A 309 8.30 -16.21 -30.14
C GLY A 309 6.82 -16.60 -30.11
N GLY A 310 5.98 -15.78 -30.77
CA GLY A 310 4.52 -15.88 -30.66
C GLY A 310 4.02 -15.34 -29.31
N CYS A 311 2.70 -15.34 -29.13
CA CYS A 311 2.07 -14.80 -27.93
C CYS A 311 1.60 -15.91 -26.96
N ARG A 312 1.35 -15.53 -25.70
CA ARG A 312 0.66 -16.33 -24.67
C ARG A 312 -0.30 -15.46 -23.86
N SER A 313 -1.30 -16.08 -23.25
CA SER A 313 -2.13 -15.45 -22.21
C SER A 313 -1.45 -15.56 -20.85
N LEU A 314 -1.64 -14.56 -19.97
CA LEU A 314 -1.36 -14.61 -18.52
C LEU A 314 -2.42 -13.83 -17.73
N SER A 315 -2.48 -14.07 -16.41
CA SER A 315 -3.30 -13.31 -15.45
C SER A 315 -2.48 -12.89 -14.21
N GLY A 316 -2.73 -11.68 -13.69
CA GLY A 316 -2.10 -11.09 -12.49
C GLY A 316 -2.22 -9.55 -12.47
N THR A 317 -2.05 -8.87 -11.33
CA THR A 317 -1.96 -7.39 -11.31
C THR A 317 -0.64 -6.88 -11.89
N SER A 318 0.36 -7.74 -11.83
CA SER A 318 1.60 -7.79 -12.61
C SER A 318 1.45 -7.85 -14.14
N VAL A 319 0.26 -8.24 -14.65
CA VAL A 319 -0.13 -8.12 -16.07
C VAL A 319 -0.75 -6.74 -16.33
N ALA A 320 -1.54 -6.22 -15.38
CA ALA A 320 -2.14 -4.88 -15.48
C ALA A 320 -1.09 -3.76 -15.37
N SER A 321 -0.05 -3.94 -14.55
CA SER A 321 1.07 -2.98 -14.40
C SER A 321 1.72 -2.60 -15.74
N PRO A 322 2.19 -3.53 -16.61
CA PRO A 322 2.77 -3.19 -17.90
C PRO A 322 1.77 -2.66 -18.93
N VAL A 323 0.46 -2.92 -18.77
CA VAL A 323 -0.57 -2.22 -19.57
C VAL A 323 -0.55 -0.74 -19.24
N VAL A 324 -0.48 -0.38 -17.96
CA VAL A 324 -0.35 1.03 -17.53
C VAL A 324 1.04 1.58 -17.84
N ALA A 325 2.13 0.84 -17.65
CA ALA A 325 3.47 1.30 -17.99
C ALA A 325 3.63 1.55 -19.50
N GLY A 326 3.09 0.66 -20.35
CA GLY A 326 3.01 0.86 -21.79
C GLY A 326 2.20 2.10 -22.17
N ALA A 327 1.06 2.31 -21.50
CA ALA A 327 0.27 3.53 -21.66
C ALA A 327 1.05 4.79 -21.21
N VAL A 328 1.78 4.76 -20.09
CA VAL A 328 2.64 5.84 -19.58
C VAL A 328 3.77 6.18 -20.57
N VAL A 329 4.41 5.18 -21.17
CA VAL A 329 5.46 5.37 -22.18
C VAL A 329 4.89 5.98 -23.46
N LEU A 330 3.74 5.49 -23.93
CA LEU A 330 3.03 6.05 -25.09
C LEU A 330 2.57 7.50 -24.82
N LEU A 331 1.96 7.77 -23.67
CA LEU A 331 1.55 9.10 -23.22
C LEU A 331 2.75 10.05 -23.06
N SER A 332 3.89 9.55 -22.60
CA SER A 332 5.12 10.35 -22.51
C SER A 332 5.57 10.83 -23.88
N SER A 333 5.33 10.07 -24.95
CA SER A 333 5.68 10.49 -26.31
C SER A 333 4.82 11.64 -26.87
N VAL A 334 3.65 11.91 -26.25
CA VAL A 334 2.73 13.00 -26.62
C VAL A 334 3.33 14.39 -26.38
N VAL A 335 4.13 14.53 -25.31
CA VAL A 335 4.80 15.80 -24.99
C VAL A 335 6.03 15.98 -25.88
N ASP A 336 6.19 17.19 -26.43
CA ASP A 336 7.28 17.55 -27.33
C ASP A 336 8.64 17.16 -26.74
N ALA A 337 9.47 16.51 -27.56
CA ALA A 337 10.71 15.89 -27.12
C ALA A 337 11.78 16.87 -26.58
N LYS A 338 11.62 18.19 -26.78
CA LYS A 338 12.52 19.20 -26.19
C LYS A 338 12.10 19.64 -24.78
N ARG A 339 10.81 19.52 -24.43
CA ARG A 339 10.23 19.94 -23.14
C ARG A 339 9.72 18.78 -22.29
N ARG A 340 9.72 17.56 -22.84
CA ARG A 340 9.13 16.34 -22.25
C ARG A 340 9.51 16.13 -20.78
N TRP A 341 10.80 16.13 -20.49
CA TRP A 341 11.33 15.85 -19.14
C TRP A 341 11.53 17.12 -18.28
N ASP A 342 11.16 18.30 -18.80
CA ASP A 342 10.97 19.53 -18.00
C ASP A 342 9.52 19.63 -17.48
N LEU A 343 8.59 18.89 -18.09
CA LEU A 343 7.15 18.89 -17.78
C LEU A 343 6.67 17.61 -17.10
N LEU A 344 7.10 16.43 -17.58
CA LEU A 344 6.70 15.14 -17.05
C LEU A 344 7.54 14.76 -15.83
N ASN A 345 6.85 14.51 -14.73
CA ASN A 345 7.36 13.94 -13.48
C ASN A 345 6.31 12.95 -12.92
N PRO A 346 6.61 12.20 -11.84
CA PRO A 346 5.69 11.22 -11.27
C PRO A 346 4.29 11.76 -10.93
N ALA A 347 4.19 12.96 -10.34
CA ALA A 347 2.90 13.58 -10.04
C ALA A 347 2.13 13.99 -11.31
N VAL A 348 2.76 14.60 -12.31
CA VAL A 348 2.09 14.98 -13.58
C VAL A 348 1.50 13.76 -14.29
N MET A 349 2.27 12.67 -14.39
CA MET A 349 1.78 11.46 -15.04
C MET A 349 0.66 10.81 -14.22
N LYS A 350 0.83 10.71 -12.89
CA LYS A 350 -0.23 10.17 -12.01
C LYS A 350 -1.52 11.00 -12.12
N GLN A 351 -1.44 12.34 -12.07
CA GLN A 351 -2.59 13.24 -12.25
C GLN A 351 -3.35 12.94 -13.55
N ALA A 352 -2.66 12.85 -14.69
CA ALA A 352 -3.30 12.57 -15.97
C ALA A 352 -3.99 11.19 -16.01
N LEU A 353 -3.47 10.19 -15.31
CA LEU A 353 -4.08 8.86 -15.21
C LEU A 353 -5.31 8.85 -14.28
N VAL A 354 -5.18 9.38 -13.05
CA VAL A 354 -6.23 9.30 -12.02
C VAL A 354 -7.39 10.25 -12.28
N GLU A 355 -7.14 11.43 -12.87
CA GLU A 355 -8.19 12.41 -13.16
C GLU A 355 -8.97 12.08 -14.45
N SER A 356 -8.43 11.23 -15.34
CA SER A 356 -9.12 10.77 -16.54
C SER A 356 -9.83 9.42 -16.40
N ALA A 357 -9.54 8.67 -15.33
CA ALA A 357 -9.96 7.28 -15.15
C ALA A 357 -11.47 7.06 -15.31
N THR A 358 -11.85 5.99 -16.00
CA THR A 358 -13.25 5.56 -16.13
C THR A 358 -13.64 4.79 -14.87
N ARG A 359 -14.28 5.48 -13.91
CA ARG A 359 -14.92 4.85 -12.75
C ARG A 359 -15.85 3.71 -13.18
N LEU A 360 -15.63 2.53 -12.60
CA LEU A 360 -16.44 1.33 -12.74
C LEU A 360 -17.67 1.40 -11.82
N ALA A 361 -18.76 0.73 -12.20
CA ALA A 361 -20.07 0.91 -11.55
C ALA A 361 -20.22 0.11 -10.24
N THR A 362 -19.67 -1.10 -10.17
CA THR A 362 -19.85 -2.05 -9.06
C THR A 362 -18.77 -2.00 -7.97
N PRO A 363 -17.45 -1.87 -8.25
CA PRO A 363 -16.42 -1.92 -7.21
C PRO A 363 -16.38 -0.63 -6.40
N HIS A 364 -15.83 -0.68 -5.19
CA HIS A 364 -15.60 0.53 -4.39
C HIS A 364 -14.19 1.13 -4.56
N VAL A 365 -14.01 2.35 -4.06
CA VAL A 365 -12.80 3.16 -4.31
C VAL A 365 -11.51 2.46 -3.86
N HIS A 366 -11.58 1.70 -2.76
CA HIS A 366 -10.52 0.81 -2.25
C HIS A 366 -10.33 -0.53 -3.00
N GLU A 367 -10.97 -0.71 -4.17
CA GLU A 367 -10.71 -1.82 -5.10
C GLU A 367 -10.25 -1.31 -6.47
N GLN A 368 -10.96 -0.31 -7.01
CA GLN A 368 -10.74 0.21 -8.36
C GLN A 368 -9.87 1.47 -8.44
N GLY A 369 -9.49 2.07 -7.31
CA GLY A 369 -8.90 3.40 -7.28
C GLY A 369 -9.86 4.45 -7.83
N MET A 370 -9.37 5.35 -8.70
CA MET A 370 -10.24 6.26 -9.47
C MET A 370 -10.94 5.56 -10.65
N GLY A 371 -10.62 4.30 -10.93
CA GLY A 371 -11.25 3.47 -11.96
C GLY A 371 -10.28 2.97 -13.02
N ARG A 372 -10.85 2.50 -14.13
CA ARG A 372 -10.08 1.92 -15.24
C ARG A 372 -9.30 3.00 -15.99
N LEU A 373 -8.05 2.69 -16.34
CA LEU A 373 -7.20 3.48 -17.25
C LEU A 373 -7.98 4.05 -18.44
N ASN A 374 -7.82 5.36 -18.70
CA ASN A 374 -8.42 6.06 -19.84
C ASN A 374 -7.34 6.75 -20.67
N LEU A 375 -6.70 6.00 -21.57
CA LEU A 375 -5.58 6.47 -22.40
C LEU A 375 -5.92 7.75 -23.21
N VAL A 376 -7.15 7.86 -23.74
CA VAL A 376 -7.57 9.01 -24.55
C VAL A 376 -7.85 10.24 -23.68
N GLY A 377 -8.43 10.05 -22.48
CA GLY A 377 -8.60 11.13 -21.51
C GLY A 377 -7.26 11.65 -20.98
N ALA A 378 -6.33 10.76 -20.63
CA ALA A 378 -4.97 11.13 -20.22
C ALA A 378 -4.20 11.87 -21.34
N TYR A 379 -4.40 11.47 -22.61
CA TYR A 379 -3.85 12.17 -23.78
C TYR A 379 -4.35 13.62 -23.86
N GLU A 380 -5.65 13.86 -23.76
CA GLU A 380 -6.20 15.22 -23.82
C GLU A 380 -5.79 16.08 -22.62
N ILE A 381 -5.58 15.50 -21.42
CA ILE A 381 -4.99 16.21 -20.28
C ILE A 381 -3.53 16.62 -20.59
N LEU A 382 -2.65 15.67 -20.92
CA LEU A 382 -1.21 15.94 -21.10
C LEU A 382 -0.90 16.89 -22.27
N LYS A 383 -1.72 16.86 -23.33
CA LYS A 383 -1.64 17.71 -24.52
C LYS A 383 -1.71 19.22 -24.20
N SER A 384 -2.38 19.62 -23.12
CA SER A 384 -2.45 21.00 -22.64
C SER A 384 -2.29 21.08 -21.12
N TYR A 385 -1.40 20.24 -20.56
CA TYR A 385 -1.15 20.22 -19.12
C TYR A 385 -0.27 21.41 -18.69
N GLU A 386 -0.75 22.16 -17.71
CA GLU A 386 0.01 23.20 -17.01
C GLU A 386 0.37 22.71 -15.59
N PRO A 387 1.62 22.90 -15.11
CA PRO A 387 2.06 22.42 -13.79
C PRO A 387 1.18 22.91 -12.64
N ARG A 388 0.49 21.97 -11.98
CA ARG A 388 -0.44 22.28 -10.88
C ARG A 388 -0.46 21.20 -9.79
N ALA A 389 -0.99 21.57 -8.64
CA ALA A 389 -1.35 20.63 -7.60
C ALA A 389 -2.77 20.07 -7.82
N SER A 390 -3.05 18.88 -7.28
CA SER A 390 -4.41 18.35 -7.12
C SER A 390 -4.45 17.37 -5.93
N VAL A 391 -5.60 16.71 -5.72
CA VAL A 391 -5.81 15.79 -4.60
C VAL A 391 -6.58 14.55 -5.06
N VAL A 392 -6.22 13.39 -4.53
CA VAL A 392 -6.80 12.09 -4.84
C VAL A 392 -7.31 11.45 -3.54
N PRO A 393 -8.62 11.13 -3.42
CA PRO A 393 -9.70 11.41 -4.38
C PRO A 393 -10.00 12.90 -4.53
N ALA A 394 -10.48 13.32 -5.69
CA ALA A 394 -10.87 14.72 -5.94
C ALA A 394 -12.14 15.17 -5.18
N SER A 395 -12.89 14.24 -4.58
CA SER A 395 -14.01 14.52 -3.68
C SER A 395 -14.37 13.31 -2.82
N TYR A 396 -14.92 13.57 -1.63
CA TYR A 396 -15.45 12.56 -0.72
C TYR A 396 -16.97 12.71 -0.60
N ASP A 397 -17.72 11.89 -1.34
CA ASP A 397 -19.17 11.73 -1.17
C ASP A 397 -19.49 10.45 -0.39
N LEU A 398 -19.53 10.57 0.94
CA LEU A 398 -19.89 9.51 1.88
C LEU A 398 -21.39 9.14 1.81
N THR A 399 -22.15 9.68 0.86
CA THR A 399 -23.52 9.21 0.56
C THR A 399 -23.56 8.21 -0.61
N ASN A 400 -22.43 8.00 -1.31
CA ASN A 400 -22.31 7.19 -2.52
C ASN A 400 -21.91 5.73 -2.18
N CYS A 401 -22.87 4.89 -1.79
CA CYS A 401 -22.64 3.44 -1.68
C CYS A 401 -22.85 2.70 -3.02
N PRO A 402 -22.10 1.62 -3.31
CA PRO A 402 -21.01 1.06 -2.50
C PRO A 402 -19.70 1.85 -2.60
N TYR A 403 -19.57 2.77 -3.56
CA TYR A 403 -18.29 3.34 -3.98
C TYR A 403 -17.42 3.96 -2.88
N MET A 404 -18.02 4.66 -1.92
CA MET A 404 -17.32 5.27 -0.78
C MET A 404 -17.41 4.41 0.50
N TRP A 405 -17.48 3.09 0.35
CA TRP A 405 -17.20 2.13 1.43
C TRP A 405 -15.77 2.34 1.96
N PRO A 406 -15.49 2.20 3.28
CA PRO A 406 -16.41 1.82 4.35
C PRO A 406 -17.34 2.97 4.79
N TYR A 407 -16.89 4.20 4.61
CA TYR A 407 -17.50 5.41 5.15
C TYR A 407 -19.00 5.56 4.83
N CYS A 408 -19.44 5.17 3.64
CA CYS A 408 -20.85 5.28 3.24
C CYS A 408 -21.80 4.36 4.04
N ARG A 409 -21.27 3.34 4.71
CA ARG A 409 -22.01 2.38 5.55
C ARG A 409 -22.37 2.96 6.91
N GLN A 410 -21.73 4.04 7.35
CA GLN A 410 -21.89 4.63 8.67
C GLN A 410 -22.06 6.16 8.62
N PRO A 411 -23.25 6.71 8.92
CA PRO A 411 -23.42 8.15 9.05
C PRO A 411 -22.73 8.66 10.31
N LEU A 412 -22.24 9.91 10.26
CA LEU A 412 -21.59 10.58 11.38
C LEU A 412 -22.63 11.06 12.40
N TYR A 413 -22.22 11.21 13.66
CA TYR A 413 -23.04 11.76 14.73
C TYR A 413 -22.21 12.41 15.83
N HIS A 414 -22.86 13.19 16.68
CA HIS A 414 -22.18 13.91 17.76
C HIS A 414 -21.75 12.97 18.90
N SER A 415 -20.61 13.29 19.52
CA SER A 415 -19.87 12.48 20.51
C SER A 415 -19.21 11.20 19.97
N ALA A 416 -19.14 11.06 18.65
CA ALA A 416 -18.33 10.01 18.01
C ALA A 416 -16.82 10.30 18.07
N MET A 417 -16.02 9.24 17.90
CA MET A 417 -14.62 9.35 17.49
C MET A 417 -14.50 10.03 16.12
N PRO A 418 -13.38 10.72 15.82
CA PRO A 418 -13.17 11.31 14.51
C PRO A 418 -13.17 10.23 13.40
N THR A 419 -13.93 10.45 12.35
CA THR A 419 -13.78 9.66 11.11
C THR A 419 -12.71 10.32 10.26
N ILE A 420 -11.64 9.59 9.93
CA ILE A 420 -10.48 10.13 9.22
C ILE A 420 -10.62 9.82 7.73
N LEU A 421 -10.46 10.83 6.88
CA LEU A 421 -10.37 10.66 5.42
C LEU A 421 -8.94 11.00 4.98
N ASN A 422 -8.17 9.99 4.56
CA ASN A 422 -6.79 10.18 4.12
C ASN A 422 -6.69 10.25 2.59
N ALA A 423 -6.27 11.41 2.09
CA ALA A 423 -6.09 11.72 0.67
C ALA A 423 -4.64 12.01 0.33
N THR A 424 -4.27 11.81 -0.93
CA THR A 424 -2.94 12.13 -1.46
C THR A 424 -2.98 13.45 -2.23
N ILE A 425 -2.21 14.44 -1.78
CA ILE A 425 -1.89 15.65 -2.54
C ILE A 425 -0.85 15.27 -3.60
N LEU A 426 -1.09 15.62 -4.87
CA LEU A 426 -0.13 15.47 -5.97
C LEU A 426 0.36 16.85 -6.38
N ASN A 427 1.69 17.05 -6.44
CA ASN A 427 2.32 18.33 -6.77
C ASN A 427 3.07 18.26 -8.11
N GLY A 428 2.34 18.37 -9.22
CA GLY A 428 2.94 18.46 -10.56
C GLY A 428 3.79 19.71 -10.80
N GLN A 429 3.80 20.67 -9.87
CA GLN A 429 4.54 21.93 -9.95
C GLN A 429 6.06 21.77 -9.80
N GLY A 430 6.55 20.81 -8.99
CA GLY A 430 7.97 20.61 -8.72
C GLY A 430 8.28 19.61 -7.58
N LEU A 431 9.55 19.22 -7.49
CA LEU A 431 10.12 18.22 -6.54
C LEU A 431 9.99 18.60 -5.05
N LEU A 432 9.64 19.86 -4.77
CA LEU A 432 9.41 20.36 -3.43
C LEU A 432 8.19 21.26 -3.45
N GLY A 433 7.31 21.10 -2.48
CA GLY A 433 6.23 22.02 -2.21
C GLY A 433 5.92 22.16 -0.73
N TRP A 434 5.05 23.09 -0.40
CA TRP A 434 4.46 23.25 0.93
C TRP A 434 3.08 23.89 0.79
N LEU A 435 2.26 23.79 1.84
CA LEU A 435 1.01 24.53 1.89
C LEU A 435 1.29 25.96 2.38
N GLU A 436 0.73 26.97 1.72
CA GLU A 436 0.89 28.39 2.09
C GLU A 436 0.33 28.70 3.49
N GLY A 437 -0.69 27.95 3.90
CA GLY A 437 -1.31 28.00 5.21
C GLY A 437 -2.13 26.72 5.45
N PRO A 438 -2.75 26.57 6.63
CA PRO A 438 -3.58 25.41 6.93
C PRO A 438 -4.74 25.27 5.92
N PRO A 439 -5.17 24.04 5.57
CA PRO A 439 -6.38 23.83 4.81
C PRO A 439 -7.60 24.46 5.49
N VAL A 440 -8.50 25.02 4.70
CA VAL A 440 -9.69 25.74 5.18
C VAL A 440 -10.95 24.96 4.87
N TRP A 441 -11.74 24.67 5.90
CA TRP A 441 -13.11 24.14 5.75
C TRP A 441 -14.09 25.29 5.47
N THR A 442 -14.69 25.27 4.28
CA THR A 442 -15.80 26.16 3.92
C THR A 442 -17.12 25.37 3.96
N PRO A 443 -17.94 25.51 5.01
CA PRO A 443 -19.20 24.79 5.11
C PRO A 443 -20.21 25.26 4.06
N LYS A 444 -20.99 24.31 3.52
CA LYS A 444 -22.18 24.54 2.67
C LYS A 444 -23.41 24.03 3.44
N ARG A 445 -24.41 23.47 2.76
CA ARG A 445 -25.66 23.02 3.40
C ARG A 445 -25.39 21.97 4.49
N GLY A 446 -25.68 22.30 5.74
CA GLY A 446 -25.46 21.39 6.89
C GLY A 446 -23.99 21.24 7.31
N GLY A 447 -23.03 21.75 6.53
CA GLY A 447 -21.60 21.70 6.85
C GLY A 447 -21.23 22.46 8.11
N GLN A 448 -22.08 23.40 8.59
CA GLN A 448 -21.92 24.10 9.86
C GLN A 448 -22.15 23.21 11.10
N TYR A 449 -22.57 21.96 10.89
CA TYR A 449 -22.65 20.93 11.93
C TYR A 449 -21.42 20.02 11.96
N LEU A 450 -20.48 20.17 11.03
CA LEU A 450 -19.20 19.47 11.02
C LEU A 450 -18.10 20.35 11.63
N ASP A 451 -17.38 19.75 12.56
CA ASP A 451 -16.05 20.17 12.98
C ASP A 451 -15.05 19.37 12.14
N VAL A 452 -14.11 20.06 11.51
CA VAL A 452 -13.19 19.50 10.50
C VAL A 452 -11.80 20.04 10.76
N THR A 453 -10.92 19.18 11.27
CA THR A 453 -9.50 19.49 11.47
C THR A 453 -8.63 18.68 10.52
N PHE A 454 -7.36 19.10 10.36
CA PHE A 454 -6.48 18.59 9.31
C PHE A 454 -5.11 18.19 9.86
N ALA A 455 -4.58 17.07 9.37
CA ALA A 455 -3.16 16.76 9.39
C ALA A 455 -2.61 16.80 7.96
N TYR A 456 -1.42 17.37 7.79
CA TYR A 456 -0.73 17.50 6.51
C TYR A 456 0.77 17.68 6.77
N PRO A 457 1.67 17.26 5.87
CA PRO A 457 3.10 17.36 6.10
C PRO A 457 3.59 18.80 5.92
N ALA A 458 4.67 19.16 6.62
CA ALA A 458 5.30 20.48 6.49
C ALA A 458 5.96 20.73 5.12
N LYS A 459 6.20 19.67 4.34
CA LYS A 459 6.69 19.70 2.96
C LYS A 459 6.02 18.59 2.15
N LEU A 460 5.81 18.84 0.86
CA LEU A 460 5.51 17.84 -0.15
C LEU A 460 6.85 17.43 -0.80
N TRP A 461 7.18 16.15 -0.76
CA TRP A 461 8.40 15.56 -1.32
C TRP A 461 8.23 14.03 -1.42
N PRO A 462 8.70 13.37 -2.49
CA PRO A 462 9.33 13.96 -3.67
C PRO A 462 8.32 14.64 -4.62
N TRP A 463 7.11 14.10 -4.82
CA TRP A 463 6.10 14.74 -5.69
C TRP A 463 4.71 14.78 -5.06
N SER A 464 4.59 14.30 -3.82
CA SER A 464 3.31 14.11 -3.15
C SER A 464 3.37 14.48 -1.65
N GLY A 465 2.24 14.32 -0.98
CA GLY A 465 2.12 14.35 0.48
C GLY A 465 0.69 14.01 0.89
N TYR A 466 0.45 13.78 2.18
CA TYR A 466 -0.89 13.40 2.66
C TYR A 466 -1.74 14.61 3.05
N LEU A 467 -3.06 14.41 3.05
CA LEU A 467 -4.05 15.28 3.69
C LEU A 467 -5.04 14.39 4.45
N GLY A 468 -4.93 14.36 5.77
CA GLY A 468 -5.86 13.66 6.66
C GLY A 468 -6.93 14.62 7.18
N LEU A 469 -8.20 14.33 6.92
CA LEU A 469 -9.35 15.12 7.36
C LEU A 469 -10.02 14.40 8.54
N TYR A 470 -10.03 15.02 9.71
CA TYR A 470 -10.65 14.48 10.92
C TYR A 470 -12.06 15.07 11.05
N LEU A 471 -13.07 14.27 10.69
CA LEU A 471 -14.47 14.68 10.70
C LEU A 471 -15.14 14.36 12.03
N ARG A 472 -15.75 15.35 12.66
CA ARG A 472 -16.59 15.21 13.85
C ARG A 472 -17.90 15.99 13.67
N VAL A 473 -18.97 15.58 14.36
CA VAL A 473 -20.21 16.37 14.42
C VAL A 473 -20.20 17.25 15.66
N ALA A 474 -20.26 18.56 15.45
CA ALA A 474 -20.27 19.57 16.51
C ALA A 474 -21.51 19.42 17.43
N GLN A 475 -21.45 20.00 18.64
CA GLN A 475 -22.55 19.98 19.61
C GLN A 475 -23.88 20.49 19.02
N SER A 476 -23.81 21.49 18.13
CA SER A 476 -24.94 22.04 17.38
C SER A 476 -25.61 21.03 16.45
N GLY A 477 -24.87 20.02 15.98
CA GLY A 477 -25.34 18.94 15.12
C GLY A 477 -25.93 17.74 15.85
N LYS A 478 -25.96 17.71 17.20
CA LYS A 478 -26.35 16.53 18.00
C LYS A 478 -27.74 15.97 17.68
N VAL A 479 -28.67 16.81 17.22
CA VAL A 479 -30.04 16.43 16.82
C VAL A 479 -30.29 16.62 15.33
N TYR A 480 -29.27 16.95 14.54
CA TYR A 480 -29.40 17.14 13.11
C TYR A 480 -29.55 15.79 12.39
N LYS A 481 -30.33 15.76 11.33
CA LYS A 481 -30.52 14.59 10.46
C LYS A 481 -30.57 15.02 9.01
N GLY A 482 -29.61 14.57 8.21
CA GLY A 482 -29.54 14.91 6.79
C GLY A 482 -28.13 14.91 6.23
N VAL A 483 -28.01 15.35 4.97
CA VAL A 483 -26.71 15.53 4.31
C VAL A 483 -26.07 16.83 4.81
N ALA A 484 -24.82 16.74 5.27
CA ALA A 484 -23.95 17.87 5.48
C ALA A 484 -22.87 17.91 4.40
N GLU A 485 -22.65 19.07 3.82
CA GLU A 485 -21.70 19.29 2.71
C GLU A 485 -20.89 20.56 2.92
N GLY A 486 -19.72 20.61 2.27
CA GLY A 486 -18.83 21.75 2.25
C GLY A 486 -17.66 21.53 1.30
N THR A 487 -16.60 22.30 1.48
CA THR A 487 -15.44 22.28 0.59
C THR A 487 -14.18 22.60 1.37
N VAL A 488 -13.16 21.77 1.22
CA VAL A 488 -11.81 22.00 1.75
C VAL A 488 -10.98 22.68 0.66
N SER A 489 -10.25 23.73 1.01
CA SER A 489 -9.38 24.45 0.09
C SER A 489 -8.02 24.76 0.71
N PHE A 490 -6.96 24.60 -0.08
CA PHE A 490 -5.57 24.89 0.31
C PHE A 490 -4.76 25.32 -0.91
N THR A 491 -3.72 26.14 -0.72
CA THR A 491 -2.78 26.53 -1.79
C THR A 491 -1.45 25.81 -1.60
N VAL A 492 -1.04 25.06 -2.62
CA VAL A 492 0.30 24.46 -2.69
C VAL A 492 1.24 25.43 -3.42
N VAL A 493 2.31 25.80 -2.74
CA VAL A 493 3.43 26.59 -3.28
C VAL A 493 4.56 25.64 -3.65
N SER A 494 5.33 25.97 -4.68
CA SER A 494 6.58 25.28 -5.03
C SER A 494 7.62 26.30 -5.50
N PRO A 495 8.93 26.00 -5.36
CA PRO A 495 9.99 26.85 -5.88
C PRO A 495 9.83 27.13 -7.39
N PRO A 496 10.42 28.22 -7.91
CA PRO A 496 10.52 28.44 -9.34
C PRO A 496 11.19 27.26 -10.04
N ALA A 497 10.73 26.88 -11.23
CA ALA A 497 11.46 25.91 -12.05
C ALA A 497 12.73 26.54 -12.68
N LEU A 498 13.54 25.70 -13.34
CA LEU A 498 14.76 26.16 -14.00
C LEU A 498 14.46 27.24 -15.07
N GLY A 499 14.93 28.45 -14.83
CA GLY A 499 14.69 29.62 -15.70
C GLY A 499 13.53 30.52 -15.26
N GLU A 500 12.77 30.14 -14.23
CA GLU A 500 11.74 30.98 -13.60
C GLU A 500 12.30 31.72 -12.38
N THR A 501 11.65 32.83 -11.99
CA THR A 501 12.03 33.64 -10.81
C THR A 501 10.91 33.80 -9.79
N GLN A 502 9.71 33.29 -10.07
CA GLN A 502 8.54 33.36 -9.21
C GLN A 502 8.11 31.96 -8.77
N GLU A 503 7.61 31.85 -7.54
CA GLU A 503 7.07 30.59 -7.01
C GLU A 503 5.84 30.14 -7.79
N ARG A 504 5.74 28.84 -8.05
CA ARG A 504 4.53 28.23 -8.63
C ARG A 504 3.49 28.04 -7.53
N ARG A 505 2.24 28.41 -7.82
CA ARG A 505 1.15 28.50 -6.82
C ARG A 505 -0.13 27.92 -7.40
N SER A 506 -0.67 26.89 -6.74
CA SER A 506 -1.86 26.16 -7.18
C SER A 506 -2.83 25.96 -6.03
N THR A 507 -3.99 26.61 -6.07
CA THR A 507 -5.08 26.37 -5.11
C THR A 507 -5.88 25.13 -5.51
N VAL A 508 -5.94 24.16 -4.59
CA VAL A 508 -6.71 22.93 -4.71
C VAL A 508 -8.01 23.07 -3.93
N SER A 509 -9.09 22.47 -4.44
CA SER A 509 -10.42 22.51 -3.83
C SER A 509 -11.07 21.13 -3.90
N MET A 510 -11.52 20.61 -2.76
CA MET A 510 -12.10 19.26 -2.63
C MET A 510 -13.48 19.34 -1.99
N ALA A 511 -14.49 18.76 -2.65
CA ALA A 511 -15.83 18.65 -2.08
C ALA A 511 -15.89 17.51 -1.05
N VAL A 512 -16.52 17.77 0.10
CA VAL A 512 -16.81 16.75 1.13
C VAL A 512 -18.30 16.79 1.44
N LYS A 513 -18.94 15.63 1.44
CA LYS A 513 -20.39 15.45 1.61
C LYS A 513 -20.64 14.16 2.40
N VAL A 514 -21.38 14.26 3.51
CA VAL A 514 -21.58 13.19 4.48
C VAL A 514 -23.03 13.11 4.94
N ASN A 515 -23.46 11.94 5.42
CA ASN A 515 -24.71 11.82 6.17
C ASN A 515 -24.46 12.06 7.65
N ILE A 516 -25.26 12.94 8.27
CA ILE A 516 -25.32 13.11 9.73
C ILE A 516 -26.65 12.53 10.26
N VAL A 517 -26.59 11.85 11.40
CA VAL A 517 -27.74 11.43 12.19
C VAL A 517 -27.65 11.94 13.64
N PRO A 518 -28.77 12.01 14.38
CA PRO A 518 -28.75 12.26 15.81
C PRO A 518 -27.94 11.17 16.54
N THR A 519 -27.26 11.53 17.64
CA THR A 519 -26.45 10.58 18.43
C THR A 519 -27.23 9.31 18.76
N PRO A 520 -26.77 8.11 18.35
CA PRO A 520 -27.40 6.84 18.68
C PRO A 520 -27.47 6.59 20.19
N GLU A 521 -28.43 5.75 20.59
CA GLU A 521 -28.51 5.21 21.94
C GLU A 521 -27.20 4.48 22.29
N ARG A 522 -26.70 4.66 23.54
CA ARG A 522 -25.46 4.02 24.03
C ARG A 522 -25.37 2.55 23.66
N GLY A 523 -26.46 1.79 23.86
CA GLY A 523 -26.59 0.36 23.55
C GLY A 523 -26.29 -0.06 22.10
N LYS A 524 -26.21 0.89 21.16
CA LYS A 524 -25.88 0.65 19.74
C LYS A 524 -24.47 1.12 19.37
N ARG A 525 -23.65 1.57 20.33
CA ARG A 525 -22.30 2.09 20.10
C ARG A 525 -21.24 1.11 20.61
N LEU A 526 -20.42 0.62 19.69
CA LEU A 526 -19.28 -0.26 19.93
C LEU A 526 -18.01 0.50 19.58
N LEU A 527 -17.00 0.37 20.43
CA LEU A 527 -15.66 0.90 20.20
C LEU A 527 -14.74 -0.27 19.87
N TRP A 528 -14.16 -0.29 18.68
CA TRP A 528 -13.15 -1.26 18.28
C TRP A 528 -11.78 -0.76 18.75
N ASP A 529 -11.08 -1.55 19.55
CA ASP A 529 -9.69 -1.27 19.90
C ASP A 529 -8.77 -1.60 18.73
N ASN A 530 -8.05 -0.58 18.27
CA ASN A 530 -7.08 -0.62 17.18
C ASN A 530 -5.73 -0.08 17.67
N TYR A 531 -5.60 0.22 18.97
CA TYR A 531 -4.36 0.71 19.55
C TYR A 531 -3.42 -0.45 19.93
N HIS A 532 -4.01 -1.57 20.36
CA HIS A 532 -3.31 -2.77 20.83
C HIS A 532 -3.21 -3.91 19.79
N SER A 533 -3.77 -3.73 18.59
CA SER A 533 -3.49 -4.57 17.41
C SER A 533 -2.22 -4.07 16.72
N ILE A 534 -1.38 -4.97 16.20
CA ILE A 534 0.02 -4.63 15.93
C ILE A 534 0.22 -3.71 14.73
N ARG A 535 1.23 -2.85 14.89
CA ARG A 535 1.64 -1.85 13.90
C ARG A 535 2.62 -2.45 12.89
N TYR A 536 2.12 -3.43 12.13
CA TYR A 536 2.75 -4.12 11.02
C TYR A 536 4.07 -3.50 10.49
N PRO A 537 5.21 -4.22 10.55
CA PRO A 537 5.57 -5.24 11.54
C PRO A 537 6.68 -4.74 12.49
N PRO A 538 6.46 -4.76 13.83
CA PRO A 538 7.52 -4.52 14.82
C PRO A 538 8.21 -5.83 15.27
N GLY A 539 7.70 -6.99 14.84
CA GLY A 539 8.20 -8.31 15.23
C GLY A 539 7.54 -9.45 14.44
N TYR A 540 7.92 -10.69 14.73
CA TYR A 540 7.31 -11.88 14.12
C TYR A 540 6.02 -12.26 14.87
N ILE A 541 4.88 -11.95 14.26
CA ILE A 541 3.57 -12.51 14.63
C ILE A 541 3.21 -13.62 13.63
N PRO A 542 2.92 -14.85 14.11
CA PRO A 542 2.53 -15.97 13.27
C PRO A 542 1.03 -15.90 12.91
N ARG A 543 0.65 -16.41 11.73
CA ARG A 543 -0.76 -16.42 11.30
C ARG A 543 -1.68 -17.16 12.27
N ASP A 544 -2.87 -16.59 12.43
CA ASP A 544 -4.09 -17.15 13.00
C ASP A 544 -4.37 -18.57 12.45
N ASN A 545 -4.42 -18.73 11.12
CA ASN A 545 -4.66 -20.04 10.52
C ASN A 545 -3.40 -20.93 10.40
N LEU A 546 -3.23 -21.84 11.35
CA LEU A 546 -2.11 -22.79 11.43
C LEU A 546 -2.00 -23.81 10.28
N ASP A 547 -3.02 -23.99 9.44
CA ASP A 547 -2.90 -24.81 8.23
C ASP A 547 -2.13 -24.08 7.10
N VAL A 548 -1.91 -22.76 7.22
CA VAL A 548 -1.14 -21.96 6.26
C VAL A 548 0.36 -22.16 6.46
N ARG A 549 0.93 -23.11 5.71
CA ARG A 549 2.37 -23.47 5.78
C ARG A 549 3.28 -22.70 4.82
N GLN A 550 2.73 -21.75 4.07
CA GLN A 550 3.47 -20.87 3.16
C GLN A 550 3.07 -19.44 3.49
N ASP A 551 4.06 -18.59 3.76
CA ASP A 551 3.88 -17.25 4.35
C ASP A 551 3.38 -17.31 5.80
N ILE A 552 4.33 -17.49 6.74
CA ILE A 552 4.06 -17.80 8.16
C ILE A 552 3.73 -16.57 9.02
N LEU A 553 3.98 -15.37 8.51
CA LEU A 553 3.67 -14.10 9.16
C LEU A 553 2.24 -13.69 8.80
N ASP A 554 1.47 -13.17 9.76
CA ASP A 554 0.27 -12.41 9.35
C ASP A 554 0.68 -11.06 8.77
N TRP A 555 -0.04 -10.68 7.72
CA TRP A 555 0.18 -9.44 7.01
C TRP A 555 -1.11 -8.72 6.58
N ASN A 556 -2.27 -9.09 7.12
CA ASN A 556 -3.56 -8.50 6.74
C ASN A 556 -3.90 -7.25 7.57
N GLY A 557 -3.42 -7.20 8.82
CA GLY A 557 -3.51 -6.06 9.74
C GLY A 557 -4.93 -5.85 10.29
N ASP A 558 -5.10 -6.01 11.60
CA ASP A 558 -6.38 -6.31 12.24
C ASP A 558 -7.33 -5.12 12.34
N HIS A 559 -8.15 -4.95 11.31
CA HIS A 559 -9.03 -3.80 11.16
C HIS A 559 -10.41 -4.22 10.65
N PRO A 560 -11.50 -3.58 11.11
CA PRO A 560 -12.86 -3.66 10.54
C PRO A 560 -12.98 -3.40 9.03
N HIS A 561 -11.89 -3.04 8.34
CA HIS A 561 -11.86 -2.72 6.92
C HIS A 561 -10.84 -3.57 6.12
N THR A 562 -10.24 -4.59 6.76
CA THR A 562 -9.26 -5.54 6.20
C THR A 562 -9.77 -6.97 6.42
N ASN A 563 -9.05 -7.84 7.13
CA ASN A 563 -9.49 -9.20 7.48
C ASN A 563 -10.86 -9.21 8.20
N TYR A 564 -11.11 -8.24 9.08
CA TYR A 564 -12.38 -8.13 9.83
C TYR A 564 -13.53 -7.40 9.08
N HIS A 565 -13.43 -7.24 7.76
CA HIS A 565 -14.49 -6.66 6.88
C HIS A 565 -15.89 -7.27 7.11
N ASP A 566 -16.00 -8.60 7.12
CA ASP A 566 -17.29 -9.29 7.26
C ASP A 566 -17.91 -9.05 8.64
N MET A 567 -17.08 -8.98 9.71
CA MET A 567 -17.54 -8.67 11.06
C MET A 567 -18.12 -7.26 11.14
N PHE A 568 -17.45 -6.27 10.53
CA PHE A 568 -17.97 -4.90 10.41
C PHE A 568 -19.33 -4.87 9.70
N GLU A 569 -19.45 -5.53 8.55
CA GLU A 569 -20.70 -5.53 7.78
C GLU A 569 -21.86 -6.20 8.51
N GLN A 570 -21.63 -7.31 9.24
CA GLN A 570 -22.69 -7.91 10.07
C GLN A 570 -23.05 -7.03 11.29
N LEU A 571 -22.08 -6.37 11.95
CA LEU A 571 -22.35 -5.42 13.04
C LEU A 571 -23.17 -4.21 12.57
N ARG A 572 -22.78 -3.61 11.44
CA ARG A 572 -23.52 -2.51 10.79
C ARG A 572 -24.94 -2.93 10.40
N LYS A 573 -25.11 -4.15 9.88
CA LYS A 573 -26.41 -4.75 9.51
C LYS A 573 -27.29 -5.07 10.72
N ALA A 574 -26.70 -5.44 11.86
CA ALA A 574 -27.40 -5.57 13.15
C ALA A 574 -27.77 -4.20 13.77
N GLY A 575 -27.30 -3.09 13.21
CA GLY A 575 -27.61 -1.73 13.65
C GLY A 575 -26.64 -1.13 14.67
N TYR A 576 -25.51 -1.80 14.93
CA TYR A 576 -24.43 -1.26 15.74
C TYR A 576 -23.57 -0.29 14.95
N TYR A 577 -23.17 0.80 15.59
CA TYR A 577 -22.16 1.73 15.12
C TYR A 577 -20.81 1.30 15.70
N VAL A 578 -19.82 1.15 14.82
CA VAL A 578 -18.48 0.68 15.14
C VAL A 578 -17.53 1.85 14.96
N GLU A 579 -16.88 2.27 16.03
CA GLU A 579 -15.99 3.43 16.07
C GLU A 579 -14.57 2.96 16.36
N MET A 580 -13.54 3.56 15.72
CA MET A 580 -12.14 3.13 15.90
C MET A 580 -11.48 3.85 17.08
N LEU A 581 -10.82 3.11 17.96
CA LEU A 581 -9.95 3.63 19.02
C LEU A 581 -8.48 3.44 18.63
N GLY A 582 -7.84 4.50 18.15
CA GLY A 582 -6.40 4.56 17.85
C GLY A 582 -5.57 5.17 18.99
N SER A 583 -5.98 4.99 20.25
CA SER A 583 -5.32 5.55 21.44
C SER A 583 -5.57 4.72 22.71
N PRO A 584 -4.73 4.85 23.76
CA PRO A 584 -4.88 4.14 25.03
C PRO A 584 -6.28 4.22 25.67
N PHE A 585 -6.65 3.24 26.50
CA PHE A 585 -7.93 3.22 27.22
C PHE A 585 -8.14 4.42 28.15
N THR A 586 -7.06 5.09 28.57
CA THR A 586 -7.10 6.36 29.32
C THR A 586 -7.68 7.53 28.51
N CYS A 587 -7.70 7.46 27.18
CA CYS A 587 -8.10 8.56 26.30
C CYS A 587 -9.60 8.64 25.95
N PHE A 588 -10.43 7.64 26.28
CA PHE A 588 -11.86 7.63 25.90
C PHE A 588 -12.84 7.67 27.09
N ASP A 589 -14.04 8.21 26.84
CA ASP A 589 -15.16 8.24 27.79
C ASP A 589 -16.10 7.05 27.57
N ALA A 590 -16.03 6.06 28.47
CA ALA A 590 -16.85 4.86 28.45
C ALA A 590 -18.37 5.09 28.69
N SER A 591 -18.78 6.26 29.17
CA SER A 591 -20.20 6.58 29.31
C SER A 591 -20.91 6.68 27.94
N LEU A 592 -20.14 6.96 26.88
CA LEU A 592 -20.63 7.12 25.51
C LEU A 592 -20.88 5.81 24.77
N TYR A 593 -20.20 4.72 25.16
CA TYR A 593 -20.15 3.43 24.46
C TYR A 593 -20.79 2.32 25.29
N HIS A 594 -21.45 1.35 24.66
CA HIS A 594 -21.94 0.17 25.38
C HIS A 594 -20.83 -0.84 25.62
N ALA A 595 -20.00 -1.10 24.61
CA ALA A 595 -18.92 -2.07 24.70
C ALA A 595 -17.65 -1.61 23.99
N VAL A 596 -16.51 -2.09 24.50
CA VAL A 596 -15.25 -2.18 23.76
C VAL A 596 -15.11 -3.59 23.19
N LEU A 597 -14.66 -3.69 21.94
CA LEU A 597 -14.27 -4.93 21.28
C LEU A 597 -12.74 -4.98 21.22
N LEU A 598 -12.15 -6.02 21.81
CA LEU A 598 -10.76 -6.41 21.56
C LEU A 598 -10.82 -7.59 20.60
N VAL A 599 -10.13 -7.49 19.47
CA VAL A 599 -10.12 -8.50 18.39
C VAL A 599 -8.71 -8.48 17.83
N ASP A 600 -7.98 -9.58 17.99
CA ASP A 600 -6.52 -9.68 17.82
C ASP A 600 -5.78 -8.45 18.38
N ALA A 601 -5.59 -8.49 19.70
CA ALA A 601 -4.68 -7.63 20.39
C ALA A 601 -3.38 -8.40 20.68
N GLU A 602 -2.27 -7.89 20.16
CA GLU A 602 -0.94 -8.48 20.36
C GLU A 602 -0.03 -7.63 21.27
N GLU A 603 -0.39 -6.37 21.54
CA GLU A 603 0.35 -5.46 22.42
C GLU A 603 0.07 -5.69 23.91
N GLU A 604 0.96 -5.16 24.77
CA GLU A 604 0.78 -5.13 26.23
C GLU A 604 -0.07 -3.93 26.70
N TYR A 605 -0.78 -4.09 27.82
CA TYR A 605 -1.62 -3.04 28.42
C TYR A 605 -0.92 -2.35 29.59
N HIS A 606 -0.89 -1.02 29.63
CA HIS A 606 -0.30 -0.32 30.77
C HIS A 606 -1.17 -0.44 32.04
N PRO A 607 -0.59 -0.44 33.27
CA PRO A 607 -1.36 -0.56 34.52
C PRO A 607 -2.45 0.52 34.70
N GLU A 608 -2.24 1.72 34.14
CA GLU A 608 -3.24 2.80 34.12
C GLU A 608 -4.47 2.44 33.28
N GLU A 609 -4.29 1.68 32.20
CA GLU A 609 -5.34 1.23 31.31
C GLU A 609 -6.13 0.06 31.90
N VAL A 610 -5.43 -0.91 32.51
CA VAL A 610 -6.04 -2.00 33.29
C VAL A 610 -6.90 -1.42 34.43
N ALA A 611 -6.41 -0.40 35.14
CA ALA A 611 -7.18 0.30 36.17
C ALA A 611 -8.40 1.04 35.59
N LYS A 612 -8.20 1.81 34.51
CA LYS A 612 -9.25 2.59 33.83
C LYS A 612 -10.38 1.72 33.28
N ILE A 613 -10.06 0.66 32.55
CA ILE A 613 -11.09 -0.24 31.99
C ILE A 613 -11.83 -0.99 33.11
N THR A 614 -11.13 -1.33 34.21
CA THR A 614 -11.75 -1.92 35.40
C THR A 614 -12.73 -0.97 36.09
N GLU A 615 -12.42 0.32 36.18
CA GLU A 615 -13.35 1.35 36.66
C GLU A 615 -14.56 1.48 35.72
N ASP A 616 -14.32 1.60 34.41
CA ASP A 616 -15.36 1.80 33.40
C ASP A 616 -16.36 0.63 33.35
N ILE A 617 -15.88 -0.61 33.42
CA ILE A 617 -16.72 -1.80 33.47
C ILE A 617 -17.54 -1.83 34.77
N ARG A 618 -16.87 -1.69 35.93
CA ARG A 618 -17.52 -1.86 37.25
C ARG A 618 -18.42 -0.70 37.66
N GLN A 619 -18.16 0.53 37.21
CA GLN A 619 -18.87 1.74 37.66
C GLN A 619 -19.71 2.40 36.56
N LYS A 620 -19.28 2.36 35.30
CA LYS A 620 -19.97 3.01 34.17
C LYS A 620 -20.77 2.01 33.33
N GLY A 621 -20.72 0.72 33.68
CA GLY A 621 -21.45 -0.35 33.01
C GLY A 621 -21.01 -0.49 31.55
N LEU A 622 -19.72 -0.36 31.28
CA LEU A 622 -19.11 -0.75 30.00
C LEU A 622 -19.04 -2.28 29.92
N SER A 623 -19.31 -2.84 28.75
CA SER A 623 -19.02 -4.24 28.45
C SER A 623 -17.68 -4.37 27.75
N LEU A 624 -16.95 -5.45 28.03
CA LEU A 624 -15.75 -5.82 27.28
C LEU A 624 -16.05 -7.14 26.55
N VAL A 625 -15.79 -7.17 25.25
CA VAL A 625 -15.88 -8.38 24.44
C VAL A 625 -14.50 -8.64 23.87
N VAL A 626 -13.93 -9.81 24.18
CA VAL A 626 -12.58 -10.18 23.76
C VAL A 626 -12.67 -11.39 22.85
N PHE A 627 -12.17 -11.23 21.63
CA PHE A 627 -11.88 -12.30 20.69
C PHE A 627 -10.37 -12.44 20.67
N ALA A 628 -9.88 -13.62 21.07
CA ALA A 628 -8.46 -13.93 21.13
C ALA A 628 -8.21 -15.23 20.38
N GLU A 629 -7.19 -15.20 19.53
CA GLU A 629 -6.68 -16.30 18.73
C GLU A 629 -5.92 -17.35 19.56
N TRP A 630 -5.29 -18.30 18.88
CA TRP A 630 -4.47 -19.33 19.50
C TRP A 630 -3.22 -18.77 20.22
N TYR A 631 -2.81 -19.42 21.30
CA TYR A 631 -1.51 -19.21 21.96
C TYR A 631 -1.00 -20.53 22.56
N ASP A 632 0.13 -21.02 22.05
CA ASP A 632 0.85 -22.17 22.61
C ASP A 632 2.36 -22.03 22.39
N VAL A 633 3.09 -21.98 23.49
CA VAL A 633 4.56 -21.82 23.51
C VAL A 633 5.25 -22.95 22.77
N ASP A 634 4.72 -24.17 22.89
CA ASP A 634 5.31 -25.36 22.29
C ASP A 634 5.19 -25.33 20.76
N THR A 635 4.12 -24.72 20.24
CA THR A 635 3.87 -24.45 18.81
C THR A 635 4.69 -23.26 18.30
N MET A 636 4.74 -22.16 19.05
CA MET A 636 5.59 -20.99 18.74
C MET A 636 7.07 -21.38 18.59
N VAL A 637 7.60 -22.21 19.50
CA VAL A 637 8.99 -22.71 19.42
C VAL A 637 9.25 -23.58 18.17
N LYS A 638 8.23 -24.30 17.66
CA LYS A 638 8.32 -25.10 16.43
C LYS A 638 8.23 -24.24 15.15
N MET A 639 7.66 -23.04 15.24
CA MET A 639 7.56 -22.06 14.14
C MET A 639 8.80 -21.16 13.98
N ARG A 640 9.71 -21.20 14.95
CA ARG A 640 10.99 -20.49 14.90
C ARG A 640 11.78 -20.79 13.62
N PHE A 641 12.11 -19.75 12.85
CA PHE A 641 12.90 -19.86 11.62
C PHE A 641 14.23 -19.11 11.73
N PHE A 642 15.20 -19.47 10.88
CA PHE A 642 16.43 -18.69 10.71
C PHE A 642 16.23 -17.77 9.52
N ASP A 643 16.49 -16.48 9.71
CA ASP A 643 16.54 -15.49 8.64
C ASP A 643 17.99 -15.27 8.23
N ASP A 644 18.29 -15.55 6.98
CA ASP A 644 19.61 -15.39 6.39
C ASP A 644 19.98 -13.92 6.11
N ASN A 645 19.00 -13.00 6.06
CA ASN A 645 19.23 -11.57 5.90
C ASN A 645 19.75 -10.94 7.20
N THR A 646 19.02 -11.08 8.31
CA THR A 646 19.51 -10.66 9.64
C THR A 646 20.61 -11.58 10.20
N ARG A 647 20.71 -12.81 9.67
CA ARG A 647 21.50 -13.92 10.22
C ARG A 647 21.12 -14.28 11.65
N SER A 648 19.87 -14.03 12.04
CA SER A 648 19.32 -14.33 13.36
C SER A 648 18.25 -15.41 13.30
N TRP A 649 17.97 -16.02 14.45
CA TRP A 649 16.77 -16.84 14.62
C TRP A 649 15.61 -15.96 15.06
N TRP A 650 14.55 -15.94 14.27
CA TRP A 650 13.29 -15.31 14.63
C TRP A 650 12.38 -16.34 15.31
N THR A 651 11.88 -16.00 16.48
CA THR A 651 10.86 -16.77 17.22
C THR A 651 9.59 -15.92 17.27
N PRO A 652 8.38 -16.50 17.18
CA PRO A 652 7.15 -15.76 17.38
C PRO A 652 7.15 -14.96 18.68
N ALA A 653 6.72 -13.69 18.64
CA ALA A 653 6.58 -12.87 19.84
C ALA A 653 5.37 -13.32 20.69
N THR A 654 4.28 -13.72 20.02
CA THR A 654 3.11 -14.38 20.61
C THR A 654 2.60 -15.50 19.69
N GLY A 655 1.44 -16.09 20.00
CA GLY A 655 0.63 -16.85 19.04
C GLY A 655 -0.05 -15.92 18.05
N GLY A 656 -1.32 -16.16 17.68
CA GLY A 656 -2.09 -15.17 16.91
C GLY A 656 -2.35 -13.90 17.74
N ALA A 657 -2.90 -14.07 18.95
CA ALA A 657 -3.13 -12.98 19.90
C ALA A 657 -2.16 -13.03 21.09
N ASN A 658 -1.96 -11.91 21.79
CA ASN A 658 -1.22 -11.85 23.07
C ASN A 658 -2.11 -12.24 24.25
N VAL A 659 -2.42 -13.54 24.29
CA VAL A 659 -3.13 -14.19 25.39
C VAL A 659 -2.52 -13.92 26.77
N PRO A 660 -1.19 -13.84 26.97
CA PRO A 660 -0.60 -13.39 28.23
C PRO A 660 -1.07 -11.98 28.66
N ALA A 661 -0.92 -10.96 27.80
CA ALA A 661 -1.35 -9.59 28.11
C ALA A 661 -2.86 -9.48 28.31
N LEU A 662 -3.65 -10.20 27.51
CA LEU A 662 -5.11 -10.30 27.68
C LEU A 662 -5.49 -10.98 29.00
N ASN A 663 -4.72 -11.96 29.47
CA ASN A 663 -4.94 -12.59 30.77
C ASN A 663 -4.63 -11.66 31.94
N ASP A 664 -3.56 -10.86 31.86
CA ASP A 664 -3.26 -9.84 32.88
C ASP A 664 -4.33 -8.73 32.92
N LEU A 665 -4.83 -8.30 31.76
CA LEU A 665 -5.97 -7.39 31.63
C LEU A 665 -7.26 -7.97 32.26
N LEU A 666 -7.53 -9.26 32.05
CA LEU A 666 -8.77 -9.93 32.47
C LEU A 666 -8.72 -10.53 33.88
N ALA A 667 -7.54 -10.68 34.49
CA ALA A 667 -7.34 -11.22 35.83
C ALA A 667 -8.20 -10.51 36.89
N GLY A 668 -8.39 -9.19 36.76
CA GLY A 668 -9.26 -8.38 37.61
C GLY A 668 -10.75 -8.78 37.62
N PHE A 669 -11.19 -9.63 36.71
CA PHE A 669 -12.56 -10.15 36.62
C PHE A 669 -12.66 -11.65 36.90
N GLY A 670 -11.53 -12.34 37.17
CA GLY A 670 -11.49 -13.79 37.32
C GLY A 670 -11.70 -14.56 36.00
N VAL A 671 -11.36 -13.93 34.87
CA VAL A 671 -11.44 -14.50 33.51
C VAL A 671 -10.02 -14.66 32.97
N ALA A 672 -9.76 -15.78 32.29
CA ALA A 672 -8.51 -16.03 31.57
C ALA A 672 -8.76 -17.01 30.42
N PHE A 673 -8.01 -16.85 29.32
CA PHE A 673 -7.87 -17.83 28.24
C PHE A 673 -6.83 -18.90 28.60
N GLY A 674 -7.05 -20.12 28.12
CA GLY A 674 -6.10 -21.23 28.23
C GLY A 674 -5.20 -21.34 27.00
N THR A 675 -4.11 -22.11 27.12
CA THR A 675 -3.08 -22.28 26.07
C THR A 675 -3.32 -23.50 25.16
N ASN A 676 -4.54 -24.02 25.11
CA ASN A 676 -4.86 -25.22 24.32
C ASN A 676 -5.34 -24.79 22.93
N VAL A 677 -4.52 -25.04 21.90
CA VAL A 677 -4.96 -24.88 20.50
C VAL A 677 -6.05 -25.91 20.18
N LEU A 678 -7.17 -25.46 19.64
CA LEU A 678 -8.31 -26.29 19.25
C LEU A 678 -8.65 -26.07 17.78
N THR A 679 -8.98 -27.15 17.06
CA THR A 679 -9.42 -27.08 15.65
C THR A 679 -10.83 -27.66 15.50
N GLY A 680 -11.66 -26.99 14.70
CA GLY A 680 -13.06 -27.37 14.47
C GLY A 680 -13.96 -26.17 14.16
N SER A 681 -15.28 -26.41 14.10
CA SER A 681 -16.27 -25.37 13.83
C SER A 681 -17.16 -25.08 15.05
N LEU A 682 -17.18 -23.82 15.48
CA LEU A 682 -18.00 -23.36 16.60
C LEU A 682 -19.47 -23.18 16.20
N GLY A 683 -20.23 -24.26 16.32
CA GLY A 683 -21.69 -24.25 16.12
C GLY A 683 -22.43 -23.72 17.35
N PHE A 684 -22.72 -22.41 17.40
CA PHE A 684 -23.66 -21.88 18.41
C PHE A 684 -25.03 -22.56 18.27
N PRO A 685 -25.60 -23.14 19.35
CA PRO A 685 -26.93 -23.69 19.30
C PRO A 685 -27.92 -22.56 18.98
N ARG A 686 -28.83 -22.77 18.02
CA ARG A 686 -29.90 -21.81 17.73
C ARG A 686 -30.67 -21.52 19.02
N MET A 687 -30.64 -20.26 19.46
CA MET A 687 -31.54 -19.78 20.51
C MET A 687 -32.97 -20.08 20.05
N ARG A 688 -33.78 -20.66 20.94
CA ARG A 688 -35.17 -21.05 20.69
C ARG A 688 -36.13 -19.93 21.11
#